data_AF-A0AAF5CYN7-F1
#
_entry.id   AF-A0AAF5CYN7-F1
#
_cell.length_a   1.000
_cell.length_b   1.000
_cell.length_c   1.000
_cell.angle_alpha   90.00
_cell.angle_beta   90.00
_cell.angle_gamma   90.00
#
_symmetry.space_group_name_H-M   'P 1'
#
loop_
_entity.id
_entity.type
_entity.pdbx_description
1 polymer ?
#
loop_
_entity_poly.entity_id
_entity_poly.type
_entity_poly.pdbx_seq_one_letter_code
_entity_poly.pdbx_strand_id
1 'polypeptide(L)'
;MSSLINGKTVFGSLAALATGAGAYFVAYPYNREVYMTNKQINENDAFTVKKIEEAYKKLQESEKCNSLLKKHLTKDVLNKLKYRKTKLGASLYDVIRSGVFNLDAGVGIYAPDVESYETFKDLFDPVIEEYHGFGPNEKQPPVDLGEGKTSDFPPLDPKGKYIKSTRIRCGRSLEGYPFNPLLTGDDYLIMEQKIKNALETFKEGDLKGKYYGLARMTPADQKQLIADHFLFKEGDRHLQHANSCQYWPLGRGIYHNNDKTFLIWVNEEDHMRIISMQNGSDVGAVLERLNRGIRKMEEKLKFSRDPRLGWLTHCCTNLGSSVRASVHIKLPKVSARKDFKEICERLNLQVRGIHGEHSESEGGIYDISNKARLGLTEYQAVKQIMAPELQQYHETNKECFYNTNFPYEELSIIFNSGSSIFRNVVIYGIGDKKEILESLKENYLSTMKSIYFEGNSIRFGTRELLDAINEECNLNIVYSKSDFIQYANMIKETINKKPKKFSLALLINNCDNDELIYDTIFHDCLTLICSTKKIFFIATCTRPLFPAPGSIAREDLRCYFFKFSTFKYLISDDNEDDNMDLYDDDDEVTHKVESIKAVYDSLTPNTKHLFSLMMQQFAINNYKSILSDDVFLQAKNEFLANSVPAMQEMMTEFLDHKFIEKYHDNSGRTKYTLRIKKTVLNDFMESEGIVFDDCNEE
;
A
#
# COMPACT_ATOMS: atom_id res chain seq x y z
N MET A 1 -1.00 -0.82 -56.20
CA MET A 1 -0.95 -0.31 -57.58
C MET A 1 -0.82 1.21 -57.54
N SER A 2 0.18 1.72 -58.26
CA SER A 2 0.42 3.08 -58.80
C SER A 2 0.21 4.33 -57.92
N SER A 3 1.36 4.89 -57.52
CA SER A 3 1.74 6.31 -57.51
C SER A 3 0.75 7.38 -57.99
N LEU A 4 0.70 8.50 -57.28
CA LEU A 4 0.81 9.85 -57.86
C LEU A 4 1.31 10.87 -56.83
N ILE A 5 2.20 11.72 -57.31
CA ILE A 5 3.15 12.60 -56.63
C ILE A 5 2.70 14.06 -56.82
N ASN A 6 3.10 14.93 -55.87
CA ASN A 6 3.37 16.38 -55.95
C ASN A 6 2.38 17.40 -55.35
N GLY A 7 2.94 18.21 -54.44
CA GLY A 7 2.51 19.56 -54.06
C GLY A 7 3.52 20.21 -53.11
N LYS A 8 4.52 20.93 -53.66
CA LYS A 8 5.60 21.67 -52.96
C LYS A 8 5.15 23.03 -52.42
N THR A 9 5.80 23.53 -51.37
CA THR A 9 6.29 24.93 -51.17
C THR A 9 6.93 25.05 -49.78
N VAL A 10 8.02 25.76 -49.45
CA VAL A 10 9.25 26.32 -50.06
C VAL A 10 10.21 26.51 -48.87
N PHE A 11 11.50 26.15 -49.04
CA PHE A 11 12.60 26.33 -48.08
C PHE A 11 13.24 27.73 -48.22
N GLY A 12 13.69 28.33 -47.12
CA GLY A 12 14.52 29.55 -47.10
C GLY A 12 15.53 29.49 -45.97
N SER A 13 16.76 29.08 -46.30
CA SER A 13 17.94 29.04 -45.43
C SER A 13 18.66 30.40 -45.41
N LEU A 14 19.15 30.83 -44.24
CA LEU A 14 20.30 31.71 -44.17
C LEU A 14 21.25 31.23 -43.06
N ALA A 15 22.44 30.83 -43.46
CA ALA A 15 23.58 30.59 -42.58
C ALA A 15 24.45 31.84 -42.54
N ALA A 16 24.88 32.26 -41.35
CA ALA A 16 26.02 33.14 -41.17
C ALA A 16 26.85 32.65 -39.98
N LEU A 17 28.08 32.24 -40.28
CA LEU A 17 29.12 31.78 -39.38
C LEU A 17 29.62 32.94 -38.50
N ALA A 18 29.57 32.78 -37.18
CA ALA A 18 30.47 33.45 -36.25
C ALA A 18 30.61 32.59 -34.98
N THR A 19 31.85 32.21 -34.70
CA THR A 19 32.34 31.36 -33.61
C THR A 19 31.93 31.88 -32.23
N GLY A 20 31.10 31.14 -31.49
CA GLY A 20 30.75 31.49 -30.12
C GLY A 20 29.55 30.70 -29.59
N ALA A 21 29.57 30.37 -28.31
CA ALA A 21 28.56 29.61 -27.60
C ALA A 21 27.11 30.11 -27.84
N GLY A 22 26.19 29.22 -28.20
CA GLY A 22 24.78 29.59 -28.37
C GLY A 22 23.87 28.38 -28.57
N ALA A 23 23.05 28.07 -27.57
CA ALA A 23 22.05 27.02 -27.61
C ALA A 23 20.94 27.36 -28.61
N TYR A 24 20.73 26.49 -29.61
CA TYR A 24 19.56 26.54 -30.48
C TYR A 24 18.36 25.89 -29.77
N PHE A 25 17.42 26.71 -29.29
CA PHE A 25 16.09 26.26 -28.89
C PHE A 25 15.21 26.12 -30.14
N VAL A 26 14.89 24.89 -30.54
CA VAL A 26 13.81 24.61 -31.50
C VAL A 26 12.55 24.31 -30.71
N ALA A 27 11.63 25.28 -30.64
CA ALA A 27 10.29 25.09 -30.09
C ALA A 27 9.39 24.47 -31.18
N TYR A 28 9.05 23.19 -31.03
CA TYR A 28 7.98 22.55 -31.81
C TYR A 28 6.65 22.67 -31.04
N PRO A 29 5.62 23.36 -31.57
CA PRO A 29 4.30 23.29 -30.99
C PRO A 29 3.69 21.93 -31.33
N TYR A 30 3.53 21.07 -30.33
CA TYR A 30 2.85 19.78 -30.48
C TYR A 30 1.33 20.02 -30.46
N ASN A 31 0.77 20.50 -31.57
CA ASN A 31 -0.67 20.56 -31.76
C ASN A 31 -1.15 19.23 -32.34
N ARG A 32 -1.45 18.26 -31.47
CA ARG A 32 -2.20 17.05 -31.84
C ARG A 32 -3.71 17.28 -31.68
N GLU A 33 -4.21 18.42 -32.15
CA GLU A 33 -5.61 18.60 -32.56
C GLU A 33 -5.73 18.26 -34.05
N VAL A 34 -5.35 17.04 -34.43
CA VAL A 34 -5.79 16.48 -35.71
C VAL A 34 -6.94 15.56 -35.38
N TYR A 35 -8.14 16.11 -35.58
CA TYR A 35 -9.39 15.39 -35.66
C TYR A 35 -9.19 14.03 -36.36
N MET A 36 -9.32 12.92 -35.63
CA MET A 36 -9.87 11.71 -36.21
C MET A 36 -11.38 11.95 -36.42
N THR A 37 -11.72 12.86 -37.34
CA THR A 37 -13.08 13.04 -37.84
C THR A 37 -13.50 11.74 -38.53
N ASN A 38 -14.31 10.96 -37.83
CA ASN A 38 -15.44 10.17 -38.35
C ASN A 38 -15.33 9.72 -39.82
N LYS A 39 -14.79 8.52 -40.08
CA LYS A 39 -15.20 7.69 -41.23
C LYS A 39 -14.85 6.18 -41.21
N GLN A 40 -14.53 5.58 -40.06
CA GLN A 40 -14.44 4.11 -39.89
C GLN A 40 -15.14 3.64 -38.60
N ILE A 41 -16.37 4.08 -38.36
CA ILE A 41 -17.08 3.83 -37.09
C ILE A 41 -17.69 2.42 -36.96
N ASN A 42 -17.76 1.57 -38.00
CA ASN A 42 -18.64 0.39 -37.91
C ASN A 42 -18.01 -1.00 -37.74
N GLU A 43 -16.76 -1.28 -38.16
CA GLU A 43 -16.24 -2.66 -38.15
C GLU A 43 -15.19 -2.94 -37.06
N ASN A 44 -14.25 -2.01 -36.83
CA ASN A 44 -13.24 -2.15 -35.77
C ASN A 44 -13.84 -2.04 -34.36
N ASP A 45 -15.01 -1.43 -34.23
CA ASP A 45 -15.69 -1.32 -32.94
C ASP A 45 -16.33 -2.65 -32.52
N ALA A 46 -16.93 -3.39 -33.46
CA ALA A 46 -17.50 -4.71 -33.19
C ALA A 46 -16.44 -5.70 -32.70
N PHE A 47 -15.24 -5.71 -33.30
CA PHE A 47 -14.14 -6.57 -32.86
C PHE A 47 -13.61 -6.17 -31.48
N THR A 48 -13.52 -4.88 -31.18
CA THR A 48 -13.09 -4.38 -29.87
C THR A 48 -14.11 -4.72 -28.79
N VAL A 49 -15.40 -4.51 -29.06
CA VAL A 49 -16.50 -4.89 -28.17
C VAL A 49 -16.51 -6.39 -27.94
N LYS A 50 -16.31 -7.22 -28.98
CA LYS A 50 -16.17 -8.68 -28.83
C LYS A 50 -15.03 -9.05 -27.89
N LYS A 51 -13.84 -8.45 -28.05
CA LYS A 51 -12.71 -8.67 -27.13
C LYS A 51 -13.02 -8.28 -25.70
N ILE A 52 -13.76 -7.18 -25.49
CA ILE A 52 -14.20 -6.73 -24.16
C ILE A 52 -15.16 -7.74 -23.54
N GLU A 53 -16.11 -8.26 -24.31
CA GLU A 53 -17.07 -9.27 -23.83
C GLU A 53 -16.40 -10.62 -23.53
N GLU A 54 -15.45 -11.05 -24.35
CA GLU A 54 -14.61 -12.23 -24.10
C GLU A 54 -13.73 -12.05 -22.86
N ALA A 55 -13.13 -10.88 -22.69
CA ALA A 55 -12.32 -10.52 -21.52
C ALA A 55 -13.16 -10.54 -20.23
N TYR A 56 -14.36 -9.94 -20.28
CA TYR A 56 -15.31 -10.00 -19.18
C TYR A 56 -15.69 -11.44 -18.83
N LYS A 57 -16.02 -12.26 -19.83
CA LYS A 57 -16.36 -13.68 -19.62
C LYS A 57 -15.23 -14.43 -18.93
N LYS A 58 -13.99 -14.32 -19.44
CA LYS A 58 -12.79 -14.94 -18.86
C LYS A 58 -12.58 -14.52 -17.40
N LEU A 59 -12.80 -13.25 -17.09
CA LEU A 59 -12.63 -12.69 -15.75
C LEU A 59 -13.68 -13.26 -14.76
N GLN A 60 -14.94 -13.36 -15.18
CA GLN A 60 -16.02 -13.88 -14.34
C GLN A 60 -15.92 -15.41 -14.15
N GLU A 61 -15.45 -16.15 -15.16
CA GLU A 61 -15.25 -17.61 -15.08
C GLU A 61 -14.05 -18.01 -14.19
N SER A 62 -13.15 -17.08 -13.87
CA SER A 62 -11.98 -17.38 -13.04
C SER A 62 -12.31 -17.33 -11.54
N GLU A 63 -12.44 -18.49 -10.91
CA GLU A 63 -12.61 -18.60 -9.45
C GLU A 63 -11.40 -18.06 -8.67
N LYS A 64 -10.19 -18.16 -9.23
CA LYS A 64 -8.93 -17.72 -8.60
C LYS A 64 -8.71 -16.21 -8.61
N CYS A 65 -9.47 -15.48 -9.42
CA CYS A 65 -9.31 -14.03 -9.55
C CYS A 65 -10.02 -13.31 -8.40
N ASN A 66 -9.25 -12.54 -7.63
CA ASN A 66 -9.73 -11.69 -6.52
C ASN A 66 -9.40 -10.20 -6.76
N SER A 67 -9.17 -9.81 -8.02
CA SER A 67 -8.79 -8.45 -8.40
C SER A 67 -9.93 -7.43 -8.16
N LEU A 68 -9.58 -6.18 -7.86
CA LEU A 68 -10.53 -5.07 -7.84
C LEU A 68 -11.25 -4.89 -9.19
N LEU A 69 -10.56 -5.17 -10.31
CA LEU A 69 -11.15 -5.23 -11.64
C LEU A 69 -12.35 -6.20 -11.69
N LYS A 70 -12.19 -7.44 -11.23
CA LYS A 70 -13.29 -8.43 -11.25
C LYS A 70 -14.46 -8.01 -10.38
N LYS A 71 -14.16 -7.46 -9.20
CA LYS A 71 -15.16 -6.99 -8.25
C LYS A 71 -16.03 -5.87 -8.83
N HIS A 72 -15.41 -4.89 -9.49
CA HIS A 72 -16.09 -3.65 -9.91
C HIS A 72 -16.54 -3.62 -11.38
N LEU A 73 -15.97 -4.46 -12.25
CA LEU A 73 -16.48 -4.64 -13.61
C LEU A 73 -17.72 -5.55 -13.59
N THR A 74 -18.84 -5.02 -13.12
CA THR A 74 -20.14 -5.69 -13.16
C THR A 74 -20.73 -5.71 -14.57
N LYS A 75 -21.77 -6.52 -14.81
CA LYS A 75 -22.43 -6.56 -16.12
C LYS A 75 -23.00 -5.18 -16.52
N ASP A 76 -23.50 -4.42 -15.55
CA ASP A 76 -24.03 -3.08 -15.79
C ASP A 76 -22.93 -2.09 -16.15
N VAL A 77 -21.80 -2.11 -15.43
CA VAL A 77 -20.62 -1.28 -15.74
C VAL A 77 -20.07 -1.63 -17.12
N LEU A 78 -19.96 -2.93 -17.45
CA LEU A 78 -19.55 -3.40 -18.77
C LEU A 78 -20.46 -2.82 -19.87
N ASN A 79 -21.78 -2.94 -19.71
CA ASN A 79 -22.74 -2.49 -20.71
C ASN A 79 -22.68 -0.96 -20.93
N LYS A 80 -22.43 -0.19 -19.87
CA LYS A 80 -22.23 1.27 -19.96
C LYS A 80 -20.95 1.66 -20.68
N LEU A 81 -19.87 0.91 -20.47
CA LEU A 81 -18.52 1.33 -20.87
C LEU A 81 -17.99 0.69 -22.16
N LYS A 82 -18.50 -0.47 -22.59
CA LYS A 82 -17.90 -1.26 -23.69
C LYS A 82 -17.85 -0.56 -25.05
N TYR A 83 -18.70 0.43 -25.28
CA TYR A 83 -18.73 1.25 -26.51
C TYR A 83 -18.04 2.62 -26.36
N ARG A 84 -17.48 2.93 -25.19
CA ARG A 84 -16.85 4.22 -24.91
C ARG A 84 -15.40 4.21 -25.39
N LYS A 85 -14.93 5.36 -25.90
CA LYS A 85 -13.54 5.61 -26.26
C LYS A 85 -13.12 7.02 -25.85
N THR A 86 -11.84 7.19 -25.54
CA THR A 86 -11.23 8.51 -25.33
C THR A 86 -10.99 9.21 -26.67
N LYS A 87 -10.62 10.49 -26.66
CA LYS A 87 -10.26 11.25 -27.88
C LYS A 87 -9.05 10.67 -28.60
N LEU A 88 -8.14 10.01 -27.86
CA LEU A 88 -6.98 9.31 -28.43
C LEU A 88 -7.30 7.87 -28.86
N GLY A 89 -8.56 7.43 -28.70
CA GLY A 89 -9.05 6.14 -29.18
C GLY A 89 -8.87 4.98 -28.21
N ALA A 90 -8.45 5.22 -26.97
CA ALA A 90 -8.35 4.18 -25.95
C ALA A 90 -9.74 3.63 -25.60
N SER A 91 -9.84 2.32 -25.49
CA SER A 91 -11.07 1.58 -25.19
C SER A 91 -11.04 0.97 -23.79
N LEU A 92 -12.18 0.45 -23.34
CA LEU A 92 -12.24 -0.32 -22.11
C LEU A 92 -11.31 -1.54 -22.15
N TYR A 93 -11.07 -2.14 -23.33
CA TYR A 93 -10.14 -3.27 -23.45
C TYR A 93 -8.73 -2.88 -23.00
N ASP A 94 -8.26 -1.70 -23.41
CA ASP A 94 -6.91 -1.20 -23.07
C ASP A 94 -6.77 -0.99 -21.56
N VAL A 95 -7.86 -0.58 -20.88
CA VAL A 95 -7.91 -0.41 -19.43
C VAL A 95 -7.80 -1.73 -18.67
N ILE A 96 -8.55 -2.75 -19.10
CA ILE A 96 -8.72 -4.01 -18.35
C ILE A 96 -7.74 -5.11 -18.76
N ARG A 97 -7.00 -4.91 -19.86
CA ARG A 97 -6.17 -5.94 -20.50
C ARG A 97 -5.24 -6.63 -19.50
N SER A 98 -4.53 -5.85 -18.69
CA SER A 98 -3.55 -6.41 -17.76
C SER A 98 -4.16 -7.39 -16.75
N GLY A 99 -5.29 -7.05 -16.12
CA GLY A 99 -5.96 -7.94 -15.16
C GLY A 99 -6.61 -9.17 -15.80
N VAL A 100 -6.98 -9.09 -17.08
CA VAL A 100 -7.55 -10.23 -17.83
C VAL A 100 -6.47 -11.26 -18.21
N PHE A 101 -5.24 -10.80 -18.45
CA PHE A 101 -4.09 -11.68 -18.68
C PHE A 101 -3.47 -12.17 -17.38
N ASN A 102 -3.42 -11.33 -16.34
CA ASN A 102 -2.84 -11.64 -15.04
C ASN A 102 -3.95 -11.74 -13.99
N LEU A 103 -4.62 -12.89 -13.91
CA LEU A 103 -5.77 -13.13 -13.02
C LEU A 103 -5.43 -13.09 -11.53
N ASP A 104 -4.13 -13.09 -11.20
CA ASP A 104 -3.58 -12.93 -9.86
C ASP A 104 -3.29 -11.46 -9.48
N ALA A 105 -3.58 -10.50 -10.36
CA ALA A 105 -3.42 -9.09 -10.06
C ALA A 105 -4.32 -8.63 -8.90
N GLY A 106 -3.77 -7.82 -7.98
CA GLY A 106 -4.58 -7.20 -6.91
C GLY A 106 -5.57 -6.15 -7.42
N VAL A 107 -5.17 -5.34 -8.40
CA VAL A 107 -6.01 -4.25 -8.96
C VAL A 107 -6.49 -4.59 -10.37
N GLY A 108 -5.58 -4.72 -11.33
CA GLY A 108 -5.87 -5.23 -12.67
C GLY A 108 -6.24 -4.20 -13.74
N ILE A 109 -6.29 -2.90 -13.41
CA ILE A 109 -6.57 -1.81 -14.38
C ILE A 109 -5.46 -0.77 -14.47
N TYR A 110 -5.30 -0.21 -15.67
CA TYR A 110 -4.38 0.90 -15.97
C TYR A 110 -5.08 1.92 -16.87
N ALA A 111 -4.73 3.20 -16.76
CA ALA A 111 -5.24 4.26 -17.63
C ALA A 111 -4.33 4.41 -18.87
N PRO A 112 -4.85 4.28 -20.11
CA PRO A 112 -4.06 4.54 -21.33
C PRO A 112 -3.75 6.03 -21.58
N ASP A 113 -4.62 6.92 -21.13
CA ASP A 113 -4.41 8.37 -21.16
C ASP A 113 -5.08 9.06 -19.95
N VAL A 114 -4.89 10.37 -19.80
CA VAL A 114 -5.49 11.16 -18.71
C VAL A 114 -7.03 11.20 -18.79
N GLU A 115 -7.61 11.17 -19.99
CA GLU A 115 -9.06 11.22 -20.22
C GLU A 115 -9.75 9.90 -19.82
N SER A 116 -9.00 8.81 -19.76
CA SER A 116 -9.49 7.49 -19.38
C SER A 116 -10.08 7.48 -17.97
N TYR A 117 -9.53 8.27 -17.04
CA TYR A 117 -10.08 8.41 -15.69
C TYR A 117 -11.49 8.99 -15.66
N GLU A 118 -11.84 9.87 -16.60
CA GLU A 118 -13.20 10.42 -16.74
C GLU A 118 -14.09 9.53 -17.62
N THR A 119 -13.56 9.06 -18.76
CA THR A 119 -14.31 8.26 -19.75
C THR A 119 -14.81 6.94 -19.16
N PHE A 120 -13.99 6.32 -18.30
CA PHE A 120 -14.26 5.03 -17.67
C PHE A 120 -14.42 5.15 -16.14
N LYS A 121 -14.86 6.31 -15.65
CA LYS A 121 -15.02 6.59 -14.21
C LYS A 121 -15.91 5.60 -13.47
N ASP A 122 -16.96 5.08 -14.12
CA ASP A 122 -17.84 4.06 -13.55
C ASP A 122 -17.10 2.76 -13.15
N LEU A 123 -15.88 2.54 -13.67
CA LEU A 123 -14.97 1.49 -13.23
C LEU A 123 -13.82 2.02 -12.37
N PHE A 124 -13.20 3.14 -12.74
CA PHE A 124 -12.05 3.68 -11.99
C PHE A 124 -12.42 4.17 -10.59
N ASP A 125 -13.52 4.91 -10.44
CA ASP A 125 -13.90 5.50 -9.15
C ASP A 125 -14.12 4.46 -8.05
N PRO A 126 -14.90 3.38 -8.23
CA PRO A 126 -15.06 2.38 -7.18
C PRO A 126 -13.76 1.60 -6.90
N VAL A 127 -12.89 1.42 -7.90
CA VAL A 127 -11.56 0.80 -7.69
C VAL A 127 -10.65 1.73 -6.89
N ILE A 128 -10.67 3.04 -7.17
CA ILE A 128 -9.92 4.06 -6.44
C ILE A 128 -10.42 4.16 -5.00
N GLU A 129 -11.74 4.18 -4.80
CA GLU A 129 -12.37 4.21 -3.49
C GLU A 129 -11.98 3.00 -2.65
N GLU A 130 -12.03 1.78 -3.21
CA GLU A 130 -11.64 0.59 -2.46
C GLU A 130 -10.14 0.53 -2.15
N TYR A 131 -9.28 0.95 -3.09
CA TYR A 131 -7.83 0.89 -2.88
C TYR A 131 -7.33 1.99 -1.91
N HIS A 132 -7.81 3.23 -2.07
CA HIS A 132 -7.31 4.39 -1.32
C HIS A 132 -8.24 4.86 -0.20
N GLY A 133 -9.49 4.42 -0.14
CA GLY A 133 -10.51 5.04 0.71
C GLY A 133 -10.91 6.44 0.23
N PHE A 134 -10.86 6.70 -1.09
CA PHE A 134 -11.08 8.02 -1.70
C PHE A 134 -12.29 7.99 -2.65
N GLY A 135 -13.41 8.54 -2.22
CA GLY A 135 -14.69 8.52 -2.92
C GLY A 135 -14.77 9.45 -4.15
N PRO A 136 -15.85 9.34 -4.95
CA PRO A 136 -16.02 10.09 -6.19
C PRO A 136 -16.15 11.61 -6.01
N ASN A 137 -16.61 12.07 -4.84
CA ASN A 137 -16.83 13.49 -4.55
C ASN A 137 -15.68 14.17 -3.79
N GLU A 138 -14.69 13.39 -3.35
CA GLU A 138 -13.52 13.91 -2.65
C GLU A 138 -12.55 14.60 -3.62
N LYS A 139 -11.68 15.45 -3.08
CA LYS A 139 -10.68 16.18 -3.87
C LYS A 139 -9.30 16.09 -3.24
N GLN A 140 -8.31 15.80 -4.07
CA GLN A 140 -6.92 15.83 -3.64
C GLN A 140 -6.55 17.25 -3.17
N PRO A 141 -5.93 17.40 -1.98
CA PRO A 141 -5.49 18.70 -1.51
C PRO A 141 -4.46 19.34 -2.45
N PRO A 142 -4.25 20.68 -2.39
CA PRO A 142 -3.17 21.35 -3.11
C PRO A 142 -1.80 20.73 -2.80
N VAL A 143 -0.85 20.90 -3.73
CA VAL A 143 0.52 20.40 -3.57
C VAL A 143 1.17 21.03 -2.33
N ASP A 144 1.69 20.20 -1.44
CA ASP A 144 2.51 20.61 -0.30
C ASP A 144 3.64 19.58 -0.15
N LEU A 145 4.82 19.90 -0.69
CA LEU A 145 5.98 19.02 -0.62
C LEU A 145 6.68 19.09 0.75
N GLY A 146 6.23 19.98 1.64
CA GLY A 146 6.84 20.17 2.95
C GLY A 146 8.12 21.00 2.93
N GLU A 147 8.29 21.88 1.94
CA GLU A 147 9.46 22.77 1.89
C GLU A 147 9.58 23.61 3.16
N GLY A 148 10.79 23.66 3.74
CA GLY A 148 11.07 24.36 5.00
C GLY A 148 10.56 23.66 6.27
N LYS A 149 9.92 22.50 6.16
CA LYS A 149 9.37 21.72 7.29
C LYS A 149 10.25 20.51 7.67
N THR A 150 11.53 20.53 7.34
CA THR A 150 12.46 19.42 7.62
C THR A 150 12.61 19.12 9.12
N SER A 151 12.40 20.13 9.98
CA SER A 151 12.38 19.98 11.43
C SER A 151 11.26 19.08 11.96
N ASP A 152 10.20 18.85 11.19
CA ASP A 152 9.14 17.89 11.53
C ASP A 152 9.59 16.43 11.36
N PHE A 153 10.78 16.20 10.81
CA PHE A 153 11.35 14.89 10.50
C PHE A 153 12.69 14.67 11.22
N PRO A 154 12.72 14.65 12.57
CA PRO A 154 13.94 14.25 13.28
C PRO A 154 14.34 12.83 12.85
N PRO A 155 15.64 12.48 12.84
CA PRO A 155 16.06 11.13 12.47
C PRO A 155 15.31 10.09 13.31
N LEU A 156 14.61 9.17 12.65
CA LEU A 156 13.75 8.21 13.33
C LEU A 156 14.57 7.31 14.25
N ASP A 157 15.76 6.90 13.83
CA ASP A 157 16.65 6.02 14.57
C ASP A 157 18.05 6.63 14.62
N PRO A 158 18.30 7.61 15.52
CA PRO A 158 19.57 8.31 15.58
C PRO A 158 20.76 7.39 15.91
N LYS A 159 20.49 6.23 16.53
CA LYS A 159 21.51 5.24 16.89
C LYS A 159 21.72 4.17 15.81
N GLY A 160 20.90 4.15 14.76
CA GLY A 160 21.01 3.21 13.64
C GLY A 160 20.78 1.74 14.01
N LYS A 161 20.03 1.47 15.08
CA LYS A 161 19.80 0.10 15.60
C LYS A 161 18.83 -0.72 14.76
N TYR A 162 17.85 -0.06 14.16
CA TYR A 162 16.68 -0.66 13.52
C TYR A 162 16.59 -0.29 12.05
N ILE A 163 16.65 1.01 11.71
CA ILE A 163 16.45 1.49 10.34
C ILE A 163 17.78 1.40 9.58
N LYS A 164 17.76 0.65 8.48
CA LYS A 164 18.90 0.47 7.58
C LYS A 164 18.96 1.54 6.51
N SER A 165 17.81 1.89 5.92
CA SER A 165 17.74 2.89 4.87
C SER A 165 16.36 3.54 4.81
N THR A 166 16.33 4.73 4.22
CA THR A 166 15.14 5.52 3.97
C THR A 166 15.04 5.84 2.49
N ARG A 167 13.83 5.73 1.93
CA ARG A 167 13.57 5.95 0.51
C ARG A 167 12.22 6.64 0.29
N ILE A 168 12.19 7.70 -0.50
CA ILE A 168 10.96 8.38 -0.92
C ILE A 168 10.94 8.42 -2.45
N ARG A 169 9.84 7.95 -3.06
CA ARG A 169 9.63 8.04 -4.51
C ARG A 169 8.31 8.74 -4.85
N CYS A 170 8.25 9.38 -6.02
CA CYS A 170 7.01 9.87 -6.62
C CYS A 170 6.97 9.62 -8.13
N GLY A 171 5.76 9.41 -8.68
CA GLY A 171 5.50 9.32 -10.11
C GLY A 171 5.07 10.67 -10.71
N ARG A 172 5.52 10.98 -11.92
CA ARG A 172 5.11 12.17 -12.68
C ARG A 172 4.93 11.82 -14.16
N SER A 173 3.91 12.42 -14.77
CA SER A 173 3.57 12.25 -16.18
C SER A 173 3.62 13.59 -16.88
N LEU A 174 4.37 13.68 -17.97
CA LEU A 174 4.50 14.91 -18.77
C LEU A 174 3.16 15.34 -19.38
N GLU A 175 2.83 16.63 -19.24
CA GLU A 175 1.66 17.25 -19.86
C GLU A 175 1.76 17.17 -21.39
N GLY A 176 0.63 16.88 -22.05
CA GLY A 176 0.54 16.76 -23.51
C GLY A 176 0.89 15.38 -24.07
N TYR A 177 1.26 14.42 -23.22
CA TYR A 177 1.51 13.02 -23.61
C TYR A 177 0.49 12.08 -22.95
N PRO A 178 -0.03 11.06 -23.66
CA PRO A 178 -0.78 9.99 -23.03
C PRO A 178 0.14 9.08 -22.21
N PHE A 179 -0.40 8.08 -21.53
CA PHE A 179 0.43 7.07 -20.86
C PHE A 179 0.96 6.04 -21.85
N ASN A 180 1.84 5.16 -21.36
CA ASN A 180 2.60 4.20 -22.16
C ASN A 180 1.83 3.45 -23.28
N PRO A 181 0.59 2.97 -23.09
CA PRO A 181 -0.10 2.17 -24.12
C PRO A 181 -0.40 2.92 -25.42
N LEU A 182 -0.43 4.26 -25.39
CA LEU A 182 -0.73 5.11 -26.55
C LEU A 182 0.48 5.92 -27.03
N LEU A 183 1.65 5.76 -26.39
CA LEU A 183 2.88 6.41 -26.81
C LEU A 183 3.43 5.73 -28.07
N THR A 184 3.81 6.52 -29.06
CA THR A 184 4.55 6.04 -30.24
C THR A 184 6.06 5.95 -29.94
N GLY A 185 6.82 5.26 -30.80
CA GLY A 185 8.28 5.21 -30.68
C GLY A 185 8.94 6.60 -30.68
N ASP A 186 8.41 7.54 -31.48
CA ASP A 186 8.89 8.93 -31.51
C ASP A 186 8.55 9.68 -30.22
N ASP A 187 7.36 9.44 -29.64
CA ASP A 187 6.99 10.08 -28.36
C ASP A 187 7.97 9.69 -27.25
N TYR A 188 8.36 8.41 -27.16
CA TYR A 188 9.38 7.95 -26.19
C TYR A 188 10.71 8.70 -26.33
N LEU A 189 11.20 8.88 -27.56
CA LEU A 189 12.45 9.60 -27.84
C LEU A 189 12.34 11.10 -27.54
N ILE A 190 11.22 11.73 -27.89
CA ILE A 190 10.99 13.16 -27.63
C ILE A 190 10.90 13.40 -26.13
N MET A 191 10.18 12.53 -25.40
CA MET A 191 10.07 12.62 -23.94
C MET A 191 11.42 12.40 -23.25
N GLU A 192 12.18 11.38 -23.66
CA GLU A 192 13.55 11.18 -23.19
C GLU A 192 14.40 12.44 -23.39
N GLN A 193 14.36 13.05 -24.58
CA GLN A 193 15.15 14.24 -24.87
C GLN A 193 14.71 15.45 -24.06
N LYS A 194 13.40 15.66 -23.85
CA LYS A 194 12.87 16.70 -22.94
C LYS A 194 13.38 16.49 -21.51
N ILE A 195 13.35 15.26 -21.02
CA ILE A 195 13.84 14.92 -19.68
C ILE A 195 15.36 15.14 -19.58
N LYS A 196 16.14 14.70 -20.57
CA LYS A 196 17.59 14.97 -20.62
C LYS A 196 17.91 16.46 -20.59
N ASN A 197 17.19 17.28 -21.37
CA ASN A 197 17.37 18.73 -21.36
C ASN A 197 17.06 19.35 -19.98
N ALA A 198 16.11 18.78 -19.23
CA ALA A 198 15.84 19.19 -17.86
C ALA A 198 16.96 18.75 -16.90
N LEU A 199 17.48 17.53 -17.06
CA LEU A 199 18.62 17.02 -16.28
C LEU A 199 19.91 17.82 -16.50
N GLU A 200 20.07 18.54 -17.62
CA GLU A 200 21.20 19.44 -17.85
C GLU A 200 21.24 20.64 -16.87
N THR A 201 20.16 20.93 -16.14
CA THR A 201 20.16 21.94 -15.06
C THR A 201 20.81 21.41 -13.76
N PHE A 202 21.12 20.12 -13.69
CA PHE A 202 21.70 19.46 -12.52
C PHE A 202 23.24 19.56 -12.58
N LYS A 203 23.76 20.78 -12.74
CA LYS A 203 25.20 21.03 -12.97
C LYS A 203 26.05 20.99 -11.71
N GLU A 204 25.44 21.31 -10.57
CA GLU A 204 26.09 21.52 -9.28
C GLU A 204 25.24 20.98 -8.13
N GLY A 205 25.88 20.79 -6.98
CA GLY A 205 25.26 20.28 -5.75
C GLY A 205 25.09 18.75 -5.74
N ASP A 206 24.37 18.29 -4.73
CA ASP A 206 24.07 16.88 -4.47
C ASP A 206 23.20 16.23 -5.54
N LEU A 207 22.57 17.00 -6.42
CA LEU A 207 21.79 16.47 -7.53
C LEU A 207 22.62 16.14 -8.77
N LYS A 208 23.88 16.62 -8.87
CA LYS A 208 24.72 16.42 -10.07
C LYS A 208 24.96 14.93 -10.35
N GLY A 209 24.82 14.52 -11.60
CA GLY A 209 24.79 13.11 -11.98
C GLY A 209 24.91 12.84 -13.47
N LYS A 210 24.65 11.59 -13.85
CA LYS A 210 24.75 11.08 -15.21
C LYS A 210 23.47 10.36 -15.62
N TYR A 211 23.07 10.54 -16.88
CA TYR A 211 21.98 9.81 -17.53
C TYR A 211 22.53 8.62 -18.33
N TYR A 212 21.86 7.48 -18.22
CA TYR A 212 22.17 6.22 -18.89
C TYR A 212 20.92 5.76 -19.64
N GLY A 213 20.89 5.95 -20.97
CA GLY A 213 19.83 5.41 -21.81
C GLY A 213 20.00 3.91 -22.00
N LEU A 214 18.94 3.12 -21.77
CA LEU A 214 18.98 1.65 -21.83
C LEU A 214 19.41 1.16 -23.22
N ALA A 215 18.94 1.80 -24.30
CA ALA A 215 19.29 1.41 -25.67
C ALA A 215 20.80 1.54 -26.02
N ARG A 216 21.56 2.33 -25.24
CA ARG A 216 23.01 2.55 -25.43
C ARG A 216 23.83 2.17 -24.19
N MET A 217 23.23 1.45 -23.25
CA MET A 217 23.86 1.08 -21.99
C MET A 217 24.94 0.03 -22.26
N THR A 218 26.13 0.22 -21.68
CA THR A 218 27.20 -0.78 -21.79
C THR A 218 26.89 -1.96 -20.86
N PRO A 219 27.33 -3.20 -21.16
CA PRO A 219 27.16 -4.33 -20.26
C PRO A 219 27.74 -4.10 -18.86
N ALA A 220 28.82 -3.31 -18.77
CA ALA A 220 29.44 -2.91 -17.50
C ALA A 220 28.53 -1.97 -16.69
N ASP A 221 28.00 -0.92 -17.32
CA ASP A 221 27.03 -0.01 -16.68
C ASP A 221 25.78 -0.79 -16.25
N GLN A 222 25.28 -1.69 -17.11
CA GLN A 222 24.11 -2.51 -16.80
C GLN A 222 24.34 -3.40 -15.58
N LYS A 223 25.48 -4.12 -15.55
CA LYS A 223 25.86 -4.96 -14.40
C LYS A 223 25.97 -4.14 -13.12
N GLN A 224 26.58 -2.96 -13.18
CA GLN A 224 26.72 -2.09 -12.02
C GLN A 224 25.36 -1.56 -11.53
N LEU A 225 24.50 -1.09 -12.43
CA LEU A 225 23.18 -0.58 -12.06
C LEU A 225 22.24 -1.68 -11.53
N ILE A 226 22.41 -2.93 -11.98
CA ILE A 226 21.74 -4.09 -11.39
C ILE A 226 22.27 -4.35 -9.98
N ALA A 227 23.60 -4.38 -9.80
CA ALA A 227 24.24 -4.60 -8.49
C ALA A 227 23.88 -3.50 -7.47
N ASP A 228 23.70 -2.26 -7.94
CA ASP A 228 23.25 -1.14 -7.12
C ASP A 228 21.73 -1.17 -6.82
N HIS A 229 20.99 -2.13 -7.38
CA HIS A 229 19.52 -2.21 -7.35
C HIS A 229 18.80 -0.99 -7.96
N PHE A 230 19.44 -0.33 -8.94
CA PHE A 230 18.93 0.89 -9.57
C PHE A 230 18.23 0.64 -10.88
N LEU A 231 18.67 -0.37 -11.63
CA LEU A 231 18.09 -0.66 -12.94
C LEU A 231 16.70 -1.30 -12.78
N PHE A 232 15.68 -0.69 -13.39
CA PHE A 232 14.40 -1.35 -13.57
C PHE A 232 14.52 -2.39 -14.69
N LYS A 233 13.88 -3.55 -14.49
CA LYS A 233 13.96 -4.68 -15.42
C LYS A 233 12.92 -4.55 -16.54
N GLU A 234 13.26 -5.07 -17.71
CA GLU A 234 12.25 -5.50 -18.67
C GLU A 234 11.49 -6.69 -18.08
N GLY A 235 10.24 -6.91 -18.52
CA GLY A 235 9.58 -8.18 -18.23
C GLY A 235 8.63 -8.18 -17.05
N ASP A 236 8.21 -7.03 -16.54
CA ASP A 236 7.01 -7.00 -15.71
C ASP A 236 5.79 -7.40 -16.55
N ARG A 237 5.24 -8.59 -16.28
CA ARG A 237 4.09 -9.13 -17.02
C ARG A 237 2.84 -8.25 -16.91
N HIS A 238 2.67 -7.49 -15.83
CA HIS A 238 1.53 -6.58 -15.68
C HIS A 238 1.68 -5.40 -16.63
N LEU A 239 2.88 -4.82 -16.74
CA LEU A 239 3.18 -3.75 -17.69
C LEU A 239 3.16 -4.24 -19.15
N GLN A 240 3.69 -5.43 -19.43
CA GLN A 240 3.62 -6.03 -20.77
C GLN A 240 2.17 -6.26 -21.21
N HIS A 241 1.34 -6.83 -20.32
CA HIS A 241 -0.08 -7.04 -20.61
C HIS A 241 -0.91 -5.75 -20.54
N ALA A 242 -0.40 -4.66 -19.98
CA ALA A 242 -0.96 -3.31 -20.12
C ALA A 242 -0.54 -2.61 -21.43
N ASN A 243 0.27 -3.24 -22.29
CA ASN A 243 0.90 -2.63 -23.48
C ASN A 243 1.88 -1.49 -23.13
N SER A 244 2.45 -1.49 -21.94
CA SER A 244 3.29 -0.39 -21.44
C SER A 244 4.78 -0.55 -21.80
N CYS A 245 5.16 -1.69 -22.35
CA CYS A 245 6.54 -2.00 -22.76
C CYS A 245 6.75 -1.91 -24.29
N GLN A 246 5.87 -1.23 -25.02
CA GLN A 246 6.04 -1.09 -26.47
C GLN A 246 7.34 -0.34 -26.81
N TYR A 247 7.98 -0.80 -27.90
CA TYR A 247 9.26 -0.27 -28.41
C TYR A 247 10.45 -0.43 -27.47
N TRP A 248 10.39 -1.31 -26.46
CA TRP A 248 11.51 -1.49 -25.53
C TRP A 248 12.84 -1.80 -26.23
N PRO A 249 13.99 -1.22 -25.81
CA PRO A 249 14.18 -0.25 -24.72
C PRO A 249 14.18 1.24 -25.19
N LEU A 250 13.54 1.56 -26.32
CA LEU A 250 13.57 2.89 -26.93
C LEU A 250 13.06 3.98 -25.98
N GLY A 251 13.85 5.05 -25.80
CA GLY A 251 13.54 6.18 -24.92
C GLY A 251 13.56 5.88 -23.42
N ARG A 252 13.97 4.67 -23.00
CA ARG A 252 14.06 4.31 -21.58
C ARG A 252 15.45 4.61 -21.05
N GLY A 253 15.51 5.04 -19.80
CA GLY A 253 16.79 5.35 -19.17
C GLY A 253 16.70 5.55 -17.68
N ILE A 254 17.87 5.72 -17.08
CA ILE A 254 18.03 6.04 -15.68
C ILE A 254 19.00 7.20 -15.52
N TYR A 255 18.63 8.16 -14.69
CA TYR A 255 19.54 9.15 -14.14
C TYR A 255 19.85 8.80 -12.69
N HIS A 256 21.08 8.99 -12.26
CA HIS A 256 21.39 9.09 -10.84
C HIS A 256 22.47 10.13 -10.58
N ASN A 257 22.43 10.75 -9.40
CA ASN A 257 23.48 11.64 -8.91
C ASN A 257 24.77 10.86 -8.59
N ASN A 258 25.86 11.60 -8.39
CA ASN A 258 27.18 11.02 -8.09
C ASN A 258 27.18 10.19 -6.80
N ASP A 259 26.42 10.65 -5.79
CA ASP A 259 26.33 10.01 -4.48
C ASP A 259 25.34 8.83 -4.47
N LYS A 260 24.67 8.56 -5.59
CA LYS A 260 23.69 7.47 -5.74
C LYS A 260 22.51 7.56 -4.75
N THR A 261 22.16 8.77 -4.33
CA THR A 261 21.09 9.10 -3.36
C THR A 261 19.88 9.82 -3.98
N PHE A 262 19.94 10.13 -5.27
CA PHE A 262 18.85 10.68 -6.06
C PHE A 262 18.85 10.05 -7.44
N LEU A 263 17.70 9.50 -7.86
CA LEU A 263 17.53 8.75 -9.10
C LEU A 263 16.25 9.16 -9.81
N ILE A 264 16.26 9.08 -11.14
CA ILE A 264 15.05 9.22 -11.97
C ILE A 264 15.02 8.08 -12.97
N TRP A 265 13.97 7.26 -12.92
CA TRP A 265 13.65 6.33 -14.00
C TRP A 265 12.82 7.04 -15.06
N VAL A 266 13.15 6.80 -16.32
CA VAL A 266 12.55 7.45 -17.48
C VAL A 266 11.83 6.40 -18.33
N ASN A 267 10.54 6.64 -18.57
CA ASN A 267 9.66 5.83 -19.43
C ASN A 267 9.50 4.35 -19.01
N GLU A 268 9.43 4.08 -17.71
CA GLU A 268 9.13 2.74 -17.19
C GLU A 268 7.60 2.53 -17.08
N GLU A 269 7.01 2.51 -15.88
CA GLU A 269 5.56 2.45 -15.69
C GLU A 269 4.90 3.82 -15.91
N ASP A 270 5.57 4.87 -15.44
CA ASP A 270 5.22 6.28 -15.62
C ASP A 270 6.32 6.98 -16.44
N HIS A 271 6.06 8.20 -16.92
CA HIS A 271 7.04 8.95 -17.71
C HIS A 271 8.31 9.25 -16.90
N MET A 272 8.12 9.57 -15.62
CA MET A 272 9.19 9.75 -14.65
C MET A 272 8.83 9.13 -13.31
N ARG A 273 9.77 8.38 -12.73
CA ARG A 273 9.74 7.98 -11.32
C ARG A 273 10.94 8.58 -10.63
N ILE A 274 10.71 9.61 -9.82
CA ILE A 274 11.72 10.39 -9.12
C ILE A 274 11.91 9.80 -7.73
N ILE A 275 13.15 9.51 -7.35
CA ILE A 275 13.49 8.74 -6.16
C ILE A 275 14.60 9.49 -5.41
N SER A 276 14.45 9.63 -4.10
CA SER A 276 15.55 9.97 -3.20
C SER A 276 15.67 8.89 -2.14
N MET A 277 16.90 8.52 -1.81
CA MET A 277 17.18 7.49 -0.82
C MET A 277 18.57 7.66 -0.22
N GLN A 278 18.78 7.12 0.98
CA GLN A 278 20.09 6.98 1.62
C GLN A 278 20.02 5.95 2.76
N ASN A 279 21.19 5.54 3.25
CA ASN A 279 21.29 4.74 4.47
C ASN A 279 20.87 5.54 5.71
N GLY A 280 20.40 4.85 6.73
CA GLY A 280 19.94 5.43 7.99
C GLY A 280 18.51 5.99 7.91
N SER A 281 18.20 6.84 8.89
CA SER A 281 16.84 7.19 9.30
C SER A 281 16.48 8.67 9.11
N ASP A 282 17.32 9.42 8.38
CA ASP A 282 17.14 10.86 8.13
C ASP A 282 16.16 11.10 6.98
N VAL A 283 14.87 10.98 7.31
CA VAL A 283 13.75 11.24 6.40
C VAL A 283 13.76 12.69 5.90
N GLY A 284 14.15 13.65 6.74
CA GLY A 284 14.21 15.06 6.42
C GLY A 284 15.16 15.34 5.25
N ALA A 285 16.39 14.83 5.31
CA ALA A 285 17.37 15.00 4.24
C ALA A 285 16.94 14.35 2.92
N VAL A 286 16.32 13.16 2.98
CA VAL A 286 15.78 12.46 1.81
C VAL A 286 14.65 13.25 1.16
N LEU A 287 13.71 13.77 1.97
CA LEU A 287 12.61 14.60 1.48
C LEU A 287 13.10 15.90 0.84
N GLU A 288 14.03 16.59 1.49
CA GLU A 288 14.56 17.85 0.98
C GLU A 288 15.27 17.66 -0.37
N ARG A 289 16.09 16.61 -0.51
CA ARG A 289 16.74 16.25 -1.77
C ARG A 289 15.74 15.90 -2.87
N LEU A 290 14.70 15.12 -2.54
CA LEU A 290 13.62 14.82 -3.47
C LEU A 290 12.94 16.10 -3.97
N ASN A 291 12.59 17.00 -3.06
CA ASN A 291 11.90 18.25 -3.38
C ASN A 291 12.75 19.15 -4.28
N ARG A 292 14.05 19.33 -3.98
CA ARG A 292 14.98 20.06 -4.87
C ARG A 292 14.99 19.45 -6.28
N GLY A 293 15.04 18.13 -6.37
CA GLY A 293 14.99 17.41 -7.65
C GLY A 293 13.70 17.65 -8.43
N ILE A 294 12.54 17.54 -7.77
CA ILE A 294 11.22 17.80 -8.38
C ILE A 294 11.16 19.24 -8.91
N ARG A 295 11.50 20.24 -8.08
CA ARG A 295 11.43 21.66 -8.46
C ARG A 295 12.33 21.97 -9.66
N LYS A 296 13.56 21.44 -9.71
CA LYS A 296 14.44 21.63 -10.87
C LYS A 296 13.88 21.02 -12.15
N MET A 297 13.17 19.89 -12.07
CA MET A 297 12.52 19.31 -13.25
C MET A 297 11.33 20.16 -13.70
N GLU A 298 10.55 20.71 -12.76
CA GLU A 298 9.40 21.60 -13.03
C GLU A 298 9.80 22.92 -13.71
N GLU A 299 11.06 23.37 -13.59
CA GLU A 299 11.55 24.55 -14.33
C GLU A 299 11.52 24.36 -15.86
N LYS A 300 11.59 23.11 -16.33
CA LYS A 300 11.67 22.77 -17.77
C LYS A 300 10.51 21.91 -18.26
N LEU A 301 9.82 21.21 -17.35
CA LEU A 301 8.78 20.24 -17.66
C LEU A 301 7.48 20.62 -16.95
N LYS A 302 6.36 20.43 -17.65
CA LYS A 302 5.04 20.50 -17.03
C LYS A 302 4.50 19.10 -16.82
N PHE A 303 3.86 18.87 -15.69
CA PHE A 303 3.32 17.57 -15.32
C PHE A 303 1.80 17.61 -15.22
N SER A 304 1.15 16.51 -15.63
CA SER A 304 -0.29 16.34 -15.59
C SER A 304 -0.79 16.20 -14.16
N ARG A 305 -1.62 17.16 -13.72
CA ARG A 305 -2.28 17.15 -12.40
C ARG A 305 -3.77 17.45 -12.55
N ASP A 306 -4.60 16.57 -12.01
CA ASP A 306 -6.05 16.73 -11.93
C ASP A 306 -6.47 17.35 -10.58
N PRO A 307 -7.49 18.24 -10.53
CA PRO A 307 -7.96 18.83 -9.28
C PRO A 307 -8.55 17.82 -8.27
N ARG A 308 -9.13 16.71 -8.74
CA ARG A 308 -9.68 15.64 -7.90
C ARG A 308 -8.64 14.56 -7.61
N LEU A 309 -7.96 14.06 -8.65
CA LEU A 309 -7.08 12.88 -8.56
C LEU A 309 -5.61 13.21 -8.32
N GLY A 310 -5.22 14.48 -8.26
CA GLY A 310 -3.83 14.88 -8.01
C GLY A 310 -2.91 14.60 -9.19
N TRP A 311 -1.66 14.21 -8.92
CA TRP A 311 -0.71 13.84 -9.96
C TRP A 311 -1.19 12.58 -10.69
N LEU A 312 -1.33 12.70 -12.01
CA LEU A 312 -1.85 11.62 -12.83
C LEU A 312 -0.75 10.62 -13.18
N THR A 313 -1.03 9.35 -12.94
CA THR A 313 -0.13 8.21 -13.19
C THR A 313 -0.84 7.12 -14.00
N HIS A 314 -0.07 6.25 -14.63
CA HIS A 314 -0.59 5.19 -15.47
C HIS A 314 -1.41 4.16 -14.66
N CYS A 315 -0.96 3.81 -13.46
CA CYS A 315 -1.73 3.00 -12.51
C CYS A 315 -2.48 3.88 -11.51
N CYS A 316 -3.75 3.56 -11.24
CA CYS A 316 -4.58 4.29 -10.28
C CYS A 316 -4.08 4.22 -8.82
N THR A 317 -3.25 3.22 -8.51
CA THR A 317 -2.64 3.05 -7.17
C THR A 317 -1.59 4.11 -6.86
N ASN A 318 -1.08 4.82 -7.87
CA ASN A 318 -0.03 5.82 -7.77
C ASN A 318 -0.54 7.27 -7.93
N LEU A 319 -1.87 7.47 -7.92
CA LEU A 319 -2.49 8.81 -8.00
C LEU A 319 -2.25 9.67 -6.75
N GLY A 320 -2.77 10.89 -6.76
CA GLY A 320 -2.78 11.81 -5.62
C GLY A 320 -1.46 12.53 -5.44
N SER A 321 -0.81 12.31 -4.30
CA SER A 321 0.57 12.74 -4.04
C SER A 321 1.58 11.98 -4.91
N SER A 322 1.20 10.77 -5.35
CA SER A 322 2.05 9.72 -5.93
C SER A 322 3.24 9.30 -5.06
N VAL A 323 3.27 9.73 -3.79
CA VAL A 323 4.38 9.49 -2.87
C VAL A 323 4.30 8.09 -2.28
N ARG A 324 5.42 7.38 -2.36
CA ARG A 324 5.72 6.24 -1.51
C ARG A 324 7.01 6.52 -0.74
N ALA A 325 6.85 6.93 0.51
CA ALA A 325 7.89 7.01 1.52
C ALA A 325 8.00 5.65 2.23
N SER A 326 9.22 5.16 2.39
CA SER A 326 9.48 3.88 3.02
C SER A 326 10.81 3.82 3.75
N VAL A 327 10.89 2.88 4.68
CA VAL A 327 12.10 2.55 5.43
C VAL A 327 12.33 1.05 5.38
N HIS A 328 13.59 0.65 5.19
CA HIS A 328 14.01 -0.71 5.49
C HIS A 328 14.36 -0.78 6.97
N ILE A 329 13.61 -1.56 7.73
CA ILE A 329 13.72 -1.60 9.20
C ILE A 329 13.76 -3.04 9.71
N LYS A 330 14.70 -3.33 10.60
CA LYS A 330 14.86 -4.61 11.28
C LYS A 330 14.12 -4.60 12.61
N LEU A 331 13.04 -5.37 12.72
CA LEU A 331 12.17 -5.40 13.90
C LEU A 331 11.90 -6.83 14.42
N PRO A 332 12.92 -7.66 14.70
CA PRO A 332 12.77 -9.10 14.88
C PRO A 332 11.70 -9.52 15.89
N LYS A 333 11.57 -8.77 17.00
CA LYS A 333 10.58 -9.03 18.04
C LYS A 333 9.15 -8.68 17.61
N VAL A 334 8.97 -7.52 16.97
CA VAL A 334 7.63 -7.02 16.58
C VAL A 334 7.13 -7.78 15.35
N SER A 335 8.02 -8.06 14.40
CA SER A 335 7.68 -8.79 13.18
C SER A 335 7.38 -10.27 13.40
N ALA A 336 7.86 -10.86 14.49
CA ALA A 336 7.53 -12.24 14.88
C ALA A 336 6.08 -12.38 15.38
N ARG A 337 5.39 -11.27 15.68
CA ARG A 337 4.00 -11.31 16.15
C ARG A 337 3.04 -11.62 15.00
N LYS A 338 2.03 -12.44 15.29
CA LYS A 338 0.97 -12.79 14.34
C LYS A 338 0.17 -11.57 13.85
N ASP A 339 0.03 -10.54 14.70
CA ASP A 339 -0.71 -9.31 14.42
C ASP A 339 0.16 -8.17 13.81
N PHE A 340 1.42 -8.43 13.45
CA PHE A 340 2.34 -7.39 12.94
C PHE A 340 1.77 -6.61 11.75
N LYS A 341 1.21 -7.33 10.75
CA LYS A 341 0.60 -6.70 9.58
C LYS A 341 -0.61 -5.83 9.97
N GLU A 342 -1.45 -6.31 10.89
CA GLU A 342 -2.61 -5.57 11.39
C GLU A 342 -2.21 -4.32 12.18
N ILE A 343 -1.09 -4.36 12.93
CA ILE A 343 -0.53 -3.18 13.61
C ILE A 343 -0.13 -2.13 12.56
N CYS A 344 0.62 -2.53 11.54
CA CYS A 344 1.03 -1.64 10.46
C CYS A 344 -0.17 -1.05 9.72
N GLU A 345 -1.18 -1.85 9.39
CA GLU A 345 -2.40 -1.38 8.73
C GLU A 345 -3.16 -0.35 9.56
N ARG A 346 -3.27 -0.55 10.88
CA ARG A 346 -3.88 0.42 11.81
C ARG A 346 -3.14 1.76 11.85
N LEU A 347 -1.84 1.76 11.53
CA LEU A 347 -1.01 2.96 11.40
C LEU A 347 -1.04 3.57 9.98
N ASN A 348 -1.87 3.05 9.07
CA ASN A 348 -1.88 3.38 7.64
C ASN A 348 -0.57 3.06 6.92
N LEU A 349 0.13 2.02 7.36
CA LEU A 349 1.37 1.54 6.78
C LEU A 349 1.14 0.23 6.03
N GLN A 350 1.94 0.00 5.00
CA GLN A 350 2.00 -1.25 4.24
C GLN A 350 3.37 -1.90 4.47
N VAL A 351 3.35 -3.19 4.78
CA VAL A 351 4.54 -4.04 4.94
C VAL A 351 4.81 -4.77 3.63
N ARG A 352 6.06 -4.72 3.16
CA ARG A 352 6.59 -5.53 2.04
C ARG A 352 7.91 -6.18 2.44
N GLY A 353 8.32 -7.24 1.73
CA GLY A 353 9.69 -7.73 1.80
C GLY A 353 10.68 -6.74 1.16
N ILE A 354 11.97 -6.96 1.38
CA ILE A 354 13.03 -6.02 0.97
C ILE A 354 13.20 -5.91 -0.55
N HIS A 355 12.77 -6.92 -1.31
CA HIS A 355 12.86 -6.94 -2.78
C HIS A 355 11.62 -6.34 -3.46
N GLY A 356 10.68 -5.79 -2.68
CA GLY A 356 9.52 -5.07 -3.18
C GLY A 356 8.20 -5.83 -3.06
N GLU A 357 7.24 -5.48 -3.94
CA GLU A 357 5.90 -6.06 -3.90
C GLU A 357 5.94 -7.57 -4.10
N HIS A 358 5.29 -8.31 -3.20
CA HIS A 358 5.23 -9.78 -3.19
C HIS A 358 6.51 -10.52 -2.78
N SER A 359 7.53 -9.84 -2.25
CA SER A 359 8.71 -10.52 -1.67
C SER A 359 8.51 -10.85 -0.18
N GLU A 360 9.10 -11.95 0.27
CA GLU A 360 9.24 -12.25 1.70
C GLU A 360 10.27 -11.32 2.37
N SER A 361 10.16 -11.15 3.68
CA SER A 361 11.22 -10.49 4.44
C SER A 361 12.41 -11.42 4.60
N GLU A 362 13.59 -10.83 4.46
CA GLU A 362 14.89 -11.44 4.66
C GLU A 362 15.43 -10.86 5.99
N GLY A 363 15.93 -11.69 6.91
CA GLY A 363 16.55 -11.24 8.17
C GLY A 363 15.69 -10.54 9.22
N GLY A 364 14.36 -10.63 9.10
CA GLY A 364 13.45 -9.79 9.89
C GLY A 364 13.50 -8.31 9.50
N ILE A 365 13.99 -8.01 8.29
CA ILE A 365 14.01 -6.69 7.66
C ILE A 365 12.78 -6.56 6.77
N TYR A 366 12.04 -5.47 6.97
CA TYR A 366 10.83 -5.17 6.22
C TYR A 366 10.93 -3.81 5.55
N ASP A 367 10.34 -3.69 4.36
CA ASP A 367 10.06 -2.41 3.71
C ASP A 367 8.69 -1.91 4.22
N ILE A 368 8.72 -0.98 5.18
CA ILE A 368 7.52 -0.36 5.75
C ILE A 368 7.30 0.98 5.07
N SER A 369 6.10 1.18 4.50
CA SER A 369 5.79 2.36 3.69
C SER A 369 4.40 2.93 3.98
N ASN A 370 4.17 4.19 3.61
CA ASN A 370 2.81 4.75 3.64
C ASN A 370 1.87 3.99 2.69
N LYS A 371 0.67 3.64 3.19
CA LYS A 371 -0.36 2.97 2.39
C LYS A 371 -1.07 3.97 1.48
N ALA A 372 -1.51 5.10 2.04
CA ALA A 372 -2.35 6.07 1.36
C ALA A 372 -1.53 7.04 0.48
N ARG A 373 -2.07 7.38 -0.69
CA ARG A 373 -1.46 8.36 -1.62
C ARG A 373 -2.43 9.45 -2.09
N LEU A 374 -3.73 9.13 -2.12
CA LEU A 374 -4.84 10.07 -2.36
C LEU A 374 -5.46 10.54 -1.04
N GLY A 375 -6.06 11.72 -1.05
CA GLY A 375 -6.71 12.34 0.12
C GLY A 375 -5.77 13.07 1.08
N LEU A 376 -4.46 13.09 0.79
CA LEU A 376 -3.43 13.72 1.62
C LEU A 376 -2.32 14.34 0.77
N THR A 377 -1.65 15.35 1.30
CA THR A 377 -0.53 16.03 0.63
C THR A 377 0.72 15.15 0.60
N GLU A 378 1.70 15.50 -0.24
CA GLU A 378 3.00 14.84 -0.29
C GLU A 378 3.69 14.86 1.09
N TYR A 379 3.68 16.00 1.78
CA TYR A 379 4.18 16.13 3.16
C TYR A 379 3.45 15.20 4.13
N GLN A 380 2.12 15.14 4.08
CA GLN A 380 1.33 14.24 4.93
C GLN A 380 1.65 12.76 4.63
N ALA A 381 1.92 12.41 3.38
CA ALA A 381 2.26 11.04 2.97
C ALA A 381 3.59 10.60 3.59
N VAL A 382 4.60 11.48 3.54
CA VAL A 382 5.89 11.24 4.20
C VAL A 382 5.73 11.21 5.72
N LYS A 383 4.88 12.06 6.28
CA LYS A 383 4.63 12.09 7.73
C LYS A 383 4.00 10.80 8.26
N GLN A 384 3.33 10.00 7.42
CA GLN A 384 2.79 8.69 7.85
C GLN A 384 3.88 7.72 8.30
N ILE A 385 5.06 7.71 7.68
CA ILE A 385 6.18 6.85 8.13
C ILE A 385 6.86 7.36 9.41
N MET A 386 6.51 8.57 9.86
CA MET A 386 7.03 9.15 11.10
C MET A 386 6.27 8.69 12.35
N ALA A 387 5.31 7.77 12.22
CA ALA A 387 4.58 7.18 13.33
C ALA A 387 5.56 6.64 14.39
N PRO A 388 5.78 7.37 15.52
CA PRO A 388 6.80 7.03 16.51
C PRO A 388 6.57 5.65 17.13
N GLU A 389 5.34 5.14 16.99
CA GLU A 389 4.87 3.92 17.62
C GLU A 389 5.73 2.71 17.21
N LEU A 390 6.16 2.56 15.94
CA LEU A 390 6.86 1.34 15.50
C LEU A 390 8.23 1.12 16.15
N GLN A 391 8.98 2.19 16.42
CA GLN A 391 10.27 2.08 17.09
C GLN A 391 10.12 1.95 18.59
N GLN A 392 9.16 2.68 19.16
CA GLN A 392 8.81 2.56 20.56
C GLN A 392 8.41 1.11 20.87
N TYR A 393 7.62 0.45 20.00
CA TYR A 393 7.25 -0.97 20.12
C TYR A 393 8.44 -1.93 20.25
N HIS A 394 9.61 -1.61 19.67
CA HIS A 394 10.77 -2.50 19.72
C HIS A 394 11.66 -2.28 20.95
N GLU A 395 11.91 -1.02 21.33
CA GLU A 395 12.79 -0.69 22.46
C GLU A 395 12.19 -1.08 23.81
N THR A 396 10.86 -1.07 23.93
CA THR A 396 10.20 -1.21 25.23
C THR A 396 9.80 -2.63 25.63
N ASN A 397 10.60 -3.63 25.24
CA ASN A 397 10.63 -4.92 25.93
C ASN A 397 11.31 -4.85 27.33
N LYS A 398 11.42 -3.64 27.90
CA LYS A 398 11.69 -3.34 29.31
C LYS A 398 10.85 -2.14 29.74
N GLU A 399 9.52 -2.25 29.71
CA GLU A 399 8.55 -1.23 30.16
C GLU A 399 8.20 -0.14 29.11
N CYS A 400 7.21 -0.42 28.26
CA CYS A 400 6.41 0.64 27.64
C CYS A 400 5.23 0.89 28.56
N PHE A 401 5.42 1.75 29.55
CA PHE A 401 4.27 2.39 30.17
C PHE A 401 3.71 3.37 29.13
N TYR A 402 2.73 2.93 28.31
CA TYR A 402 1.67 3.87 27.97
C TYR A 402 1.07 4.26 29.31
N ASN A 403 1.18 5.55 29.64
CA ASN A 403 0.88 6.11 30.95
C ASN A 403 -0.25 5.31 31.60
N THR A 404 0.04 4.44 32.56
CA THR A 404 -1.00 3.60 33.18
C THR A 404 -1.95 4.46 34.01
N ASN A 405 -1.53 5.68 34.32
CA ASN A 405 -2.30 6.64 35.07
C ASN A 405 -3.06 7.52 34.09
N PHE A 406 -4.24 7.03 33.70
CA PHE A 406 -5.24 7.89 33.08
C PHE A 406 -5.51 9.09 34.00
N PRO A 407 -5.48 10.35 33.51
CA PRO A 407 -5.61 11.53 34.35
C PRO A 407 -7.08 11.76 34.73
N TYR A 408 -7.61 10.86 35.56
CA TYR A 408 -9.01 10.85 35.94
C TYR A 408 -9.44 12.16 36.60
N GLU A 409 -8.61 12.73 37.48
CA GLU A 409 -8.92 13.99 38.17
C GLU A 409 -9.09 15.16 37.21
N GLU A 410 -8.20 15.29 36.22
CA GLU A 410 -8.24 16.36 35.22
C GLU A 410 -9.53 16.28 34.38
N LEU A 411 -9.92 15.08 33.96
CA LEU A 411 -11.16 14.87 33.23
C LEU A 411 -12.39 14.99 34.13
N SER A 412 -12.30 14.66 35.41
CA SER A 412 -13.41 14.80 36.36
C SER A 412 -13.87 16.26 36.49
N ILE A 413 -12.97 17.23 36.29
CA ILE A 413 -13.30 18.66 36.27
C ILE A 413 -14.29 18.96 35.15
N ILE A 414 -14.21 18.29 34.00
CA ILE A 414 -15.12 18.49 32.87
C ILE A 414 -16.56 18.11 33.24
N PHE A 415 -16.73 17.03 33.99
CA PHE A 415 -18.05 16.47 34.31
C PHE A 415 -18.64 17.04 35.62
N ASN A 416 -17.78 17.38 36.59
CA ASN A 416 -18.20 17.86 37.92
C ASN A 416 -18.23 19.39 38.04
N SER A 417 -17.38 20.11 37.28
CA SER A 417 -17.46 21.57 37.24
C SER A 417 -18.53 21.95 36.23
N GLY A 418 -19.70 22.37 36.70
CA GLY A 418 -20.82 22.81 35.85
C GLY A 418 -20.50 23.97 34.88
N SER A 419 -19.25 24.45 34.89
CA SER A 419 -18.68 25.58 34.16
C SER A 419 -17.89 25.20 32.91
N SER A 420 -17.65 23.92 32.61
CA SER A 420 -16.91 23.54 31.39
C SER A 420 -17.72 23.81 30.12
N ILE A 421 -17.04 24.39 29.12
CA ILE A 421 -17.59 24.66 27.77
C ILE A 421 -17.81 23.35 27.01
N PHE A 422 -16.94 22.37 27.27
CA PHE A 422 -17.01 21.01 26.77
C PHE A 422 -17.66 20.15 27.85
N ARG A 423 -18.77 19.49 27.53
CA ARG A 423 -19.44 18.58 28.48
C ARG A 423 -19.32 17.13 28.08
N ASN A 424 -19.10 16.89 26.80
CA ASN A 424 -18.92 15.56 26.24
C ASN A 424 -17.44 15.30 26.03
N VAL A 425 -16.99 14.07 26.25
CA VAL A 425 -15.59 13.68 26.12
C VAL A 425 -15.46 12.50 25.16
N VAL A 426 -14.44 12.54 24.30
CA VAL A 426 -14.08 11.45 23.41
C VAL A 426 -12.63 11.05 23.71
N ILE A 427 -12.43 9.88 24.31
CA ILE A 427 -11.13 9.31 24.62
C ILE A 427 -10.68 8.45 23.43
N TYR A 428 -9.69 8.91 22.70
CA TYR A 428 -9.22 8.22 21.50
C TYR A 428 -7.79 7.71 21.64
N GLY A 429 -7.47 6.57 21.04
CA GLY A 429 -6.12 5.99 21.10
C GLY A 429 -6.13 4.47 21.02
N ILE A 430 -4.94 3.87 20.97
CA ILE A 430 -4.78 2.43 20.71
C ILE A 430 -5.01 1.63 22.01
N GLY A 431 -5.70 0.50 21.91
CA GLY A 431 -5.97 -0.39 23.04
C GLY A 431 -7.40 -0.28 23.58
N ASP A 432 -7.76 -1.24 24.43
CA ASP A 432 -9.09 -1.31 25.04
C ASP A 432 -9.22 -0.30 26.19
N LYS A 433 -10.17 0.64 26.05
CA LYS A 433 -10.40 1.71 27.03
C LYS A 433 -11.60 1.40 27.94
N LYS A 434 -12.10 0.17 27.92
CA LYS A 434 -13.19 -0.29 28.78
C LYS A 434 -12.90 -0.09 30.26
N GLU A 435 -11.72 -0.50 30.73
CA GLU A 435 -11.31 -0.32 32.15
C GLU A 435 -11.32 1.16 32.57
N ILE A 436 -11.00 2.08 31.65
CA ILE A 436 -11.06 3.53 31.92
C ILE A 436 -12.51 3.97 32.12
N LEU A 437 -13.44 3.54 31.27
CA LEU A 437 -14.85 3.86 31.41
C LEU A 437 -15.46 3.26 32.67
N GLU A 438 -15.10 2.01 33.01
CA GLU A 438 -15.53 1.35 34.24
C GLU A 438 -15.01 2.08 35.48
N SER A 439 -13.73 2.45 35.50
CA SER A 439 -13.14 3.24 36.60
C SER A 439 -13.75 4.65 36.71
N LEU A 440 -14.03 5.32 35.58
CA LEU A 440 -14.75 6.60 35.58
C LEU A 440 -16.14 6.43 36.18
N LYS A 441 -16.87 5.38 35.81
CA LYS A 441 -18.20 5.05 36.34
C LYS A 441 -18.17 4.86 37.85
N GLU A 442 -17.26 4.03 38.35
CA GLU A 442 -17.18 3.63 39.75
C GLU A 442 -16.63 4.73 40.65
N ASN A 443 -15.59 5.44 40.22
CA ASN A 443 -14.84 6.34 41.09
C ASN A 443 -15.22 7.81 40.93
N TYR A 444 -15.67 8.23 39.75
CA TYR A 444 -15.88 9.65 39.42
C TYR A 444 -17.33 10.02 39.09
N LEU A 445 -18.16 9.03 38.73
CA LEU A 445 -19.58 9.22 38.38
C LEU A 445 -20.54 8.52 39.34
N SER A 446 -20.05 7.95 40.46
CA SER A 446 -20.85 7.18 41.41
C SER A 446 -22.02 7.93 42.04
N THR A 447 -21.97 9.27 42.09
CA THR A 447 -23.05 10.10 42.63
C THR A 447 -24.15 10.45 41.61
N MET A 448 -24.01 10.05 40.35
CA MET A 448 -24.99 10.31 39.29
C MET A 448 -25.41 9.04 38.57
N LYS A 449 -26.52 9.11 37.84
CA LYS A 449 -26.94 7.97 37.00
C LYS A 449 -26.00 7.86 35.80
N SER A 450 -25.71 6.63 35.39
CA SER A 450 -24.88 6.37 34.22
C SER A 450 -25.43 5.18 33.45
N ILE A 451 -25.48 5.28 32.11
CA ILE A 451 -25.83 4.16 31.22
C ILE A 451 -24.57 3.80 30.43
N TYR A 452 -24.29 2.50 30.29
CA TYR A 452 -23.13 2.01 29.55
C TYR A 452 -23.60 1.32 28.26
N PHE A 453 -22.96 1.65 27.14
CA PHE A 453 -23.22 1.12 25.82
C PHE A 453 -21.93 0.62 25.16
N GLU A 454 -22.04 -0.43 24.36
CA GLU A 454 -20.99 -0.86 23.42
C GLU A 454 -21.34 -0.33 22.03
N GLY A 455 -20.64 0.72 21.59
CA GLY A 455 -20.84 1.46 20.34
C GLY A 455 -20.59 0.65 19.06
N ASN A 456 -19.80 -0.43 19.16
CA ASN A 456 -19.58 -1.37 18.06
C ASN A 456 -20.65 -2.48 18.00
N SER A 457 -21.58 -2.53 18.95
CA SER A 457 -22.67 -3.50 18.93
C SER A 457 -23.67 -3.15 17.82
N ILE A 458 -24.02 -4.13 16.98
CA ILE A 458 -25.06 -3.97 15.95
C ILE A 458 -26.44 -3.63 16.52
N ARG A 459 -26.64 -3.84 17.83
CA ARG A 459 -27.88 -3.49 18.54
C ARG A 459 -27.89 -2.04 19.04
N PHE A 460 -26.72 -1.40 19.12
CA PHE A 460 -26.63 -0.04 19.61
C PHE A 460 -26.91 0.94 18.47
N GLY A 461 -27.93 1.76 18.67
CA GLY A 461 -28.34 2.80 17.73
C GLY A 461 -29.33 3.74 18.39
N THR A 462 -30.01 4.56 17.58
CA THR A 462 -30.87 5.64 18.09
C THR A 462 -31.95 5.14 19.05
N ARG A 463 -32.64 4.04 18.71
CA ARG A 463 -33.71 3.50 19.55
C ARG A 463 -33.22 3.03 20.90
N GLU A 464 -32.18 2.21 20.92
CA GLU A 464 -31.57 1.66 22.13
C GLU A 464 -31.10 2.78 23.08
N LEU A 465 -30.47 3.81 22.52
CA LEU A 465 -30.05 4.99 23.27
C LEU A 465 -31.24 5.68 23.97
N LEU A 466 -32.33 5.93 23.23
CA LEU A 466 -33.49 6.66 23.76
C LEU A 466 -34.32 5.82 24.74
N ASP A 467 -34.54 4.54 24.44
CA ASP A 467 -35.26 3.60 25.31
C ASP A 467 -34.52 3.41 26.64
N ALA A 468 -33.19 3.24 26.61
CA ALA A 468 -32.39 3.13 27.83
C ALA A 468 -32.46 4.40 28.70
N ILE A 469 -32.50 5.60 28.09
CA ILE A 469 -32.67 6.85 28.86
C ILE A 469 -34.07 6.95 29.46
N ASN A 470 -35.11 6.58 28.70
CA ASN A 470 -36.49 6.59 29.16
C ASN A 470 -36.69 5.67 30.38
N GLU A 471 -36.14 4.46 30.31
CA GLU A 471 -36.15 3.46 31.38
C GLU A 471 -35.29 3.90 32.58
N GLU A 472 -34.00 4.17 32.39
CA GLU A 472 -33.08 4.50 33.48
C GLU A 472 -33.52 5.77 34.22
N CYS A 473 -34.10 6.74 33.52
CA CYS A 473 -34.56 7.99 34.14
C CYS A 473 -36.00 7.93 34.67
N ASN A 474 -36.68 6.79 34.53
CA ASN A 474 -38.09 6.59 34.87
C ASN A 474 -38.97 7.72 34.30
N LEU A 475 -38.83 8.01 33.00
CA LEU A 475 -39.56 9.10 32.37
C LEU A 475 -41.00 8.71 32.03
N ASN A 476 -41.31 7.39 31.97
CA ASN A 476 -42.61 6.83 31.64
C ASN A 476 -43.18 7.38 30.31
N ILE A 477 -42.30 7.68 29.36
CA ILE A 477 -42.69 8.14 28.04
C ILE A 477 -43.12 6.92 27.24
N VAL A 478 -44.39 6.85 26.87
CA VAL A 478 -44.90 5.83 25.95
C VAL A 478 -44.68 6.34 24.53
N TYR A 479 -43.74 5.73 23.81
CA TYR A 479 -43.42 6.07 22.43
C TYR A 479 -43.44 4.82 21.55
N SER A 480 -44.34 4.78 20.58
CA SER A 480 -44.52 3.62 19.68
C SER A 480 -44.23 3.93 18.21
N LYS A 481 -43.87 5.17 17.90
CA LYS A 481 -43.66 5.64 16.52
C LYS A 481 -42.21 5.53 16.09
N SER A 482 -41.95 5.66 14.80
CA SER A 482 -40.62 5.63 14.19
C SER A 482 -39.92 6.99 14.12
N ASP A 483 -40.52 8.06 14.65
CA ASP A 483 -39.93 9.41 14.64
C ASP A 483 -39.03 9.61 15.88
N PHE A 484 -37.77 9.20 15.77
CA PHE A 484 -36.84 9.29 16.89
C PHE A 484 -36.57 10.73 17.36
N ILE A 485 -36.68 11.73 16.47
CA ILE A 485 -36.50 13.13 16.80
C ILE A 485 -37.61 13.61 17.75
N GLN A 486 -38.87 13.24 17.49
CA GLN A 486 -39.96 13.53 18.40
C GLN A 486 -39.75 12.87 19.77
N TYR A 487 -39.28 11.62 19.80
CA TYR A 487 -39.00 10.90 21.04
C TYR A 487 -37.88 11.56 21.86
N ALA A 488 -36.78 11.92 21.21
CA ALA A 488 -35.68 12.65 21.82
C ALA A 488 -36.14 14.01 22.38
N ASN A 489 -37.06 14.71 21.72
CA ASN A 489 -37.66 15.95 22.22
C ASN A 489 -38.54 15.71 23.47
N MET A 490 -39.36 14.66 23.50
CA MET A 490 -40.15 14.29 24.69
C MET A 490 -39.25 13.95 25.89
N ILE A 491 -38.15 13.23 25.65
CA ILE A 491 -37.11 12.95 26.65
C ILE A 491 -36.48 14.25 27.14
N LYS A 492 -36.03 15.12 26.22
CA LYS A 492 -35.44 16.44 26.52
C LYS A 492 -36.36 17.28 27.41
N GLU A 493 -37.64 17.41 27.06
CA GLU A 493 -38.62 18.18 27.83
C GLU A 493 -38.82 17.62 29.24
N THR A 494 -38.88 16.29 29.36
CA THR A 494 -39.08 15.63 30.66
C THR A 494 -37.84 15.73 31.55
N ILE A 495 -36.65 15.57 30.96
CA ILE A 495 -35.36 15.76 31.66
C ILE A 495 -35.19 17.21 32.09
N ASN A 496 -35.60 18.19 31.29
CA ASN A 496 -35.57 19.61 31.66
C ASN A 496 -36.41 19.92 32.91
N LYS A 497 -37.50 19.19 33.16
CA LYS A 497 -38.34 19.31 34.37
C LYS A 497 -37.72 18.68 35.63
N LYS A 498 -36.72 17.79 35.51
CA LYS A 498 -36.01 17.21 36.68
C LYS A 498 -35.28 18.31 37.48
N PRO A 499 -34.96 18.10 38.78
CA PRO A 499 -34.22 19.08 39.58
C PRO A 499 -32.88 19.49 38.93
N LYS A 500 -32.36 20.69 39.24
CA LYS A 500 -31.08 21.18 38.69
C LYS A 500 -29.87 20.27 38.99
N LYS A 501 -29.93 19.52 40.10
CA LYS A 501 -28.88 18.56 40.50
C LYS A 501 -28.93 17.24 39.72
N PHE A 502 -29.96 17.01 38.91
CA PHE A 502 -30.07 15.79 38.12
C PHE A 502 -29.03 15.80 37.00
N SER A 503 -28.23 14.72 36.92
CA SER A 503 -27.28 14.49 35.84
C SER A 503 -27.29 13.01 35.43
N LEU A 504 -27.04 12.76 34.15
CA LEU A 504 -26.95 11.44 33.54
C LEU A 504 -25.70 11.38 32.65
N ALA A 505 -24.84 10.40 32.88
CA ALA A 505 -23.69 10.10 32.03
C ALA A 505 -24.00 8.96 31.06
N LEU A 506 -23.66 9.13 29.78
CA LEU A 506 -23.74 8.08 28.76
C LEU A 506 -22.31 7.62 28.45
N LEU A 507 -21.95 6.41 28.86
CA LEU A 507 -20.63 5.83 28.60
C LEU A 507 -20.75 4.97 27.34
N ILE A 508 -20.10 5.37 26.25
CA ILE A 508 -20.22 4.69 24.94
C ILE A 508 -18.84 4.17 24.54
N ASN A 509 -18.59 2.89 24.77
CA ASN A 509 -17.31 2.28 24.46
C ASN A 509 -17.22 1.96 22.95
N ASN A 510 -16.03 2.06 22.35
CA ASN A 510 -15.73 1.55 21.00
C ASN A 510 -16.60 2.12 19.85
N CYS A 511 -16.71 3.45 19.76
CA CYS A 511 -17.44 4.17 18.71
C CYS A 511 -16.69 4.25 17.35
N ASP A 512 -16.00 3.17 16.95
CA ASP A 512 -15.26 3.12 15.67
C ASP A 512 -16.10 2.58 14.50
N ASN A 513 -17.36 2.16 14.73
CA ASN A 513 -18.25 1.65 13.68
C ASN A 513 -18.74 2.78 12.75
N ASP A 514 -18.48 2.65 11.44
CA ASP A 514 -18.91 3.61 10.42
C ASP A 514 -20.43 3.82 10.41
N GLU A 515 -21.23 2.77 10.64
CA GLU A 515 -22.70 2.89 10.69
C GLU A 515 -23.14 3.87 11.79
N LEU A 516 -22.49 3.84 12.95
CA LEU A 516 -22.75 4.77 14.05
C LEU A 516 -22.17 6.15 13.78
N ILE A 517 -20.96 6.23 13.20
CA ILE A 517 -20.29 7.50 12.89
C ILE A 517 -21.10 8.32 11.89
N TYR A 518 -21.73 7.68 10.89
CA TYR A 518 -22.46 8.36 9.82
C TYR A 518 -24.00 8.33 10.00
N ASP A 519 -24.55 7.75 11.08
CA ASP A 519 -25.99 7.83 11.39
C ASP A 519 -26.38 9.25 11.85
N THR A 520 -26.82 10.07 10.90
CA THR A 520 -27.29 11.44 11.14
C THR A 520 -28.43 11.52 12.16
N ILE A 521 -29.36 10.56 12.18
CA ILE A 521 -30.51 10.57 13.11
C ILE A 521 -30.03 10.32 14.54
N PHE A 522 -29.06 9.42 14.71
CA PHE A 522 -28.42 9.17 15.99
C PHE A 522 -27.76 10.43 16.52
N HIS A 523 -26.95 11.11 15.69
CA HIS A 523 -26.24 12.32 16.09
C HIS A 523 -27.18 13.49 16.38
N ASP A 524 -28.27 13.65 15.63
CA ASP A 524 -29.30 14.65 15.90
C ASP A 524 -30.01 14.38 17.23
N CYS A 525 -30.39 13.12 17.49
CA CYS A 525 -30.99 12.72 18.77
C CYS A 525 -30.04 12.93 19.94
N LEU A 526 -28.77 12.53 19.79
CA LEU A 526 -27.71 12.72 20.80
C LEU A 526 -27.48 14.21 21.10
N THR A 527 -27.50 15.05 20.05
CA THR A 527 -27.40 16.51 20.17
C THR A 527 -28.60 17.09 20.94
N LEU A 528 -29.82 16.66 20.62
CA LEU A 528 -31.03 17.09 21.31
C LEU A 528 -31.02 16.75 22.80
N ILE A 529 -30.68 15.53 23.18
CA ILE A 529 -30.67 15.11 24.60
C ILE A 529 -29.53 15.78 25.39
N CYS A 530 -28.33 15.92 24.81
CA CYS A 530 -27.20 16.59 25.46
C CYS A 530 -27.42 18.10 25.60
N SER A 531 -28.25 18.71 24.75
CA SER A 531 -28.63 20.12 24.86
C SER A 531 -29.33 20.50 26.18
N THR A 532 -29.88 19.51 26.91
CA THR A 532 -30.49 19.71 28.25
C THR A 532 -29.51 20.22 29.30
N LYS A 533 -28.19 20.09 29.07
CA LYS A 533 -27.15 20.33 30.08
C LYS A 533 -27.29 19.44 31.33
N LYS A 534 -28.09 18.38 31.27
CA LYS A 534 -28.22 17.37 32.33
C LYS A 534 -27.75 16.00 31.87
N ILE A 535 -27.63 15.80 30.56
CA ILE A 535 -27.09 14.59 29.95
C ILE A 535 -25.77 14.96 29.29
N PHE A 536 -24.74 14.12 29.47
CA PHE A 536 -23.47 14.20 28.76
C PHE A 536 -22.97 12.79 28.45
N PHE A 537 -22.01 12.67 27.53
CA PHE A 537 -21.42 11.38 27.19
C PHE A 537 -19.89 11.36 27.34
N ILE A 538 -19.37 10.17 27.59
CA ILE A 538 -17.95 9.82 27.51
C ILE A 538 -17.84 8.67 26.51
N ALA A 539 -17.30 8.96 25.33
CA ALA A 539 -17.12 7.98 24.27
C ALA A 539 -15.66 7.52 24.19
N THR A 540 -15.42 6.28 23.78
CA THR A 540 -14.08 5.82 23.44
C THR A 540 -14.01 5.39 21.99
N CYS A 541 -12.87 5.63 21.35
CA CYS A 541 -12.61 5.19 19.97
C CYS A 541 -11.12 4.99 19.74
N THR A 542 -10.76 4.36 18.64
CA THR A 542 -9.38 4.21 18.19
C THR A 542 -8.94 5.46 17.47
N ARG A 543 -9.83 6.04 16.66
CA ARG A 543 -9.63 7.29 15.92
C ARG A 543 -10.68 8.33 16.32
N PRO A 544 -10.36 9.64 16.34
CA PRO A 544 -11.29 10.69 16.79
C PRO A 544 -12.37 11.02 15.73
N LEU A 545 -12.98 10.01 15.11
CA LEU A 545 -13.99 10.11 14.05
C LEU A 545 -15.42 10.17 14.58
N PHE A 546 -15.66 9.85 15.85
CA PHE A 546 -16.96 10.00 16.50
C PHE A 546 -16.99 11.29 17.35
N PRO A 547 -18.01 12.17 17.22
CA PRO A 547 -19.01 12.25 16.14
C PRO A 547 -18.37 12.60 14.79
N ALA A 548 -19.02 12.32 13.65
CA ALA A 548 -18.43 12.52 12.31
C ALA A 548 -17.73 13.89 12.15
N PRO A 549 -16.44 13.94 11.74
CA PRO A 549 -15.74 15.20 11.50
C PRO A 549 -16.46 16.07 10.46
N GLY A 550 -16.59 17.37 10.74
CA GLY A 550 -17.28 18.32 9.85
C GLY A 550 -18.81 18.28 9.89
N SER A 551 -19.43 17.41 10.70
CA SER A 551 -20.88 17.43 10.91
C SER A 551 -21.31 18.57 11.87
N ILE A 552 -22.51 19.12 11.64
CA ILE A 552 -23.12 20.12 12.54
C ILE A 552 -23.23 19.57 13.97
N ALA A 553 -23.60 18.29 14.11
CA ALA A 553 -23.68 17.64 15.42
C ALA A 553 -22.35 17.63 16.18
N ARG A 554 -21.20 17.45 15.50
CA ARG A 554 -19.89 17.51 16.16
C ARG A 554 -19.60 18.90 16.73
N GLU A 555 -20.03 19.95 16.04
CA GLU A 555 -19.91 21.34 16.51
C GLU A 555 -20.84 21.62 17.70
N ASP A 556 -22.10 21.18 17.60
CA ASP A 556 -23.13 21.40 18.63
C ASP A 556 -22.90 20.59 19.91
N LEU A 557 -22.38 19.36 19.79
CA LEU A 557 -22.05 18.50 20.93
C LEU A 557 -20.87 19.02 21.75
N ARG A 558 -20.01 19.87 21.19
CA ARG A 558 -18.84 20.47 21.89
C ARG A 558 -18.04 19.44 22.69
N CYS A 559 -17.46 18.47 21.97
CA CYS A 559 -16.69 17.39 22.57
C CYS A 559 -15.26 17.83 22.89
N TYR A 560 -14.73 17.41 24.04
CA TYR A 560 -13.31 17.43 24.34
C TYR A 560 -12.66 16.11 23.89
N PHE A 561 -11.71 16.18 22.97
CA PHE A 561 -11.01 15.01 22.44
C PHE A 561 -9.70 14.78 23.21
N PHE A 562 -9.60 13.65 23.89
CA PHE A 562 -8.46 13.30 24.73
C PHE A 562 -7.72 12.06 24.19
N LYS A 563 -6.45 12.20 23.80
CA LYS A 563 -5.66 11.07 23.29
C LYS A 563 -5.13 10.23 24.45
N PHE A 564 -5.53 8.95 24.56
CA PHE A 564 -5.00 8.01 25.54
C PHE A 564 -5.03 6.56 25.01
N SER A 565 -3.90 5.86 25.14
CA SER A 565 -3.73 4.47 24.67
C SER A 565 -3.49 3.55 25.87
N THR A 566 -4.16 2.40 25.91
CA THR A 566 -4.15 1.43 27.03
C THR A 566 -3.48 0.10 26.70
N PHE A 567 -2.93 -0.04 25.50
CA PHE A 567 -2.37 -1.31 25.02
C PHE A 567 -1.23 -1.81 25.91
N LYS A 568 -1.47 -2.88 26.69
CA LYS A 568 -0.47 -3.59 27.49
C LYS A 568 -0.08 -4.91 26.81
N TYR A 569 1.19 -5.28 26.91
CA TYR A 569 1.69 -6.56 26.42
C TYR A 569 1.96 -7.50 27.60
N LEU A 570 1.44 -8.73 27.55
CA LEU A 570 1.81 -9.82 28.44
C LEU A 570 2.95 -10.60 27.75
N ILE A 571 4.15 -10.55 28.31
CA ILE A 571 5.21 -11.49 28.00
C ILE A 571 5.11 -12.58 29.06
N SER A 572 4.89 -13.83 28.64
CA SER A 572 5.14 -14.98 29.50
C SER A 572 6.64 -15.07 29.75
N ASP A 573 7.05 -14.99 31.02
CA ASP A 573 8.40 -15.32 31.47
C ASP A 573 8.64 -16.82 31.27
N ASP A 574 8.96 -17.22 30.04
CA ASP A 574 9.69 -18.45 29.79
C ASP A 574 11.18 -18.09 29.66
N ASN A 575 11.82 -18.41 30.77
CA ASN A 575 13.21 -18.29 31.16
C ASN A 575 14.24 -18.80 30.13
N GLU A 576 15.41 -18.16 30.21
CA GLU A 576 16.75 -18.79 30.12
C GLU A 576 17.15 -19.44 28.78
N ASP A 577 17.78 -18.65 27.91
CA ASP A 577 19.09 -19.02 27.36
C ASP A 577 19.81 -17.78 26.80
N ASP A 578 20.59 -17.15 27.67
CA ASP A 578 21.74 -16.32 27.30
C ASP A 578 22.84 -17.25 26.74
N ASN A 579 23.19 -17.11 25.46
CA ASN A 579 24.55 -17.22 24.90
C ASN A 579 24.48 -17.48 23.38
N MET A 580 24.87 -16.49 22.58
CA MET A 580 25.79 -16.63 21.44
C MET A 580 25.82 -15.33 20.64
N ASP A 581 26.95 -14.65 20.83
CA ASP A 581 27.60 -13.62 20.03
C ASP A 581 27.19 -13.60 18.53
N LEU A 582 26.70 -12.47 18.01
CA LEU A 582 27.50 -11.44 17.32
C LEU A 582 28.44 -12.05 16.27
N TYR A 583 28.07 -11.97 14.98
CA TYR A 583 28.78 -11.28 13.87
C TYR A 583 28.17 -11.65 12.50
N ASP A 584 27.95 -10.59 11.71
CA ASP A 584 28.02 -10.47 10.25
C ASP A 584 26.99 -11.11 9.29
N ASP A 585 26.25 -10.20 8.62
CA ASP A 585 25.92 -10.08 7.19
C ASP A 585 25.68 -11.36 6.33
N ASP A 586 24.41 -11.60 5.97
CA ASP A 586 23.88 -11.82 4.61
C ASP A 586 22.54 -12.59 4.67
N ASP A 587 21.45 -11.94 4.30
CA ASP A 587 20.11 -12.55 4.26
C ASP A 587 19.85 -13.42 3.02
N GLU A 588 20.82 -14.25 2.61
CA GLU A 588 20.48 -15.52 1.96
C GLU A 588 20.23 -16.52 3.08
N VAL A 589 19.12 -17.29 3.05
CA VAL A 589 18.97 -18.47 3.93
C VAL A 589 20.15 -19.40 3.62
N THR A 590 21.24 -19.23 4.37
CA THR A 590 22.47 -19.96 4.20
C THR A 590 22.40 -21.10 5.19
N HIS A 591 21.78 -22.20 4.74
CA HIS A 591 21.92 -23.47 5.43
C HIS A 591 23.41 -23.75 5.60
N LYS A 592 23.80 -24.16 6.79
CA LYS A 592 25.11 -24.78 7.07
C LYS A 592 24.92 -26.30 7.16
N VAL A 593 25.96 -27.07 6.88
CA VAL A 593 25.91 -28.55 6.92
C VAL A 593 25.38 -29.02 8.28
N GLU A 594 25.79 -28.38 9.38
CA GLU A 594 25.37 -28.72 10.74
C GLU A 594 23.87 -28.47 10.96
N SER A 595 23.32 -27.40 10.37
CA SER A 595 21.89 -27.09 10.47
C SER A 595 21.02 -28.09 9.69
N ILE A 596 21.50 -28.52 8.52
CA ILE A 596 20.81 -29.57 7.73
C ILE A 596 20.88 -30.89 8.49
N LYS A 597 22.06 -31.24 9.01
CA LYS A 597 22.28 -32.45 9.79
C LYS A 597 21.41 -32.52 11.04
N ALA A 598 21.30 -31.43 11.80
CA ALA A 598 20.45 -31.39 13.00
C ALA A 598 18.98 -31.71 12.68
N VAL A 599 18.43 -31.13 11.61
CA VAL A 599 17.06 -31.44 11.17
C VAL A 599 17.01 -32.87 10.64
N TYR A 600 17.93 -33.24 9.75
CA TYR A 600 18.00 -34.58 9.15
C TYR A 600 18.00 -35.66 10.23
N ASP A 601 18.80 -35.51 11.27
CA ASP A 601 18.92 -36.46 12.38
C ASP A 601 17.63 -36.61 13.21
N SER A 602 16.78 -35.60 13.22
CA SER A 602 15.47 -35.63 13.90
C SER A 602 14.39 -36.36 13.09
N LEU A 603 14.61 -36.56 11.78
CA LEU A 603 13.64 -37.18 10.87
C LEU A 603 13.50 -38.69 11.12
N THR A 604 12.31 -39.22 10.86
CA THR A 604 12.07 -40.67 10.86
C THR A 604 12.87 -41.37 9.76
N PRO A 605 13.17 -42.68 9.86
CA PRO A 605 13.92 -43.41 8.83
C PRO A 605 13.34 -43.29 7.41
N ASN A 606 12.02 -43.36 7.27
CA ASN A 606 11.35 -43.21 5.97
C ASN A 606 11.47 -41.77 5.44
N THR A 607 11.37 -40.77 6.33
CA THR A 607 11.53 -39.37 5.97
C THR A 607 12.97 -39.04 5.56
N LYS A 608 13.97 -39.62 6.24
CA LYS A 608 15.38 -39.56 5.83
C LYS A 608 15.57 -40.15 4.42
N HIS A 609 14.97 -41.31 4.13
CA HIS A 609 15.07 -41.93 2.81
C HIS A 609 14.42 -41.06 1.71
N LEU A 610 13.25 -40.48 2.00
CA LEU A 610 12.59 -39.54 1.08
C LEU A 610 13.43 -38.29 0.82
N PHE A 611 14.07 -37.74 1.85
CA PHE A 611 14.99 -36.60 1.72
C PHE A 611 16.13 -36.94 0.76
N SER A 612 16.81 -38.08 0.96
CA SER A 612 17.90 -38.55 0.10
C SER A 612 17.48 -38.72 -1.36
N LEU A 613 16.33 -39.36 -1.63
CA LEU A 613 15.79 -39.52 -2.99
C LEU A 613 15.52 -38.16 -3.65
N MET A 614 14.91 -37.23 -2.92
CA MET A 614 14.65 -35.89 -3.45
C MET A 614 15.94 -35.13 -3.79
N MET A 615 16.96 -35.19 -2.93
CA MET A 615 18.24 -34.52 -3.17
C MET A 615 18.98 -35.12 -4.37
N GLN A 616 18.94 -36.46 -4.53
CA GLN A 616 19.45 -37.12 -5.74
C GLN A 616 18.69 -36.67 -6.99
N GLN A 617 17.37 -36.59 -6.93
CA GLN A 617 16.55 -36.16 -8.06
C GLN A 617 16.82 -34.69 -8.45
N PHE A 618 17.05 -33.81 -7.47
CA PHE A 618 17.53 -32.46 -7.74
C PHE A 618 18.87 -32.49 -8.47
N ALA A 619 19.85 -33.27 -8.00
CA ALA A 619 21.15 -33.36 -8.65
C ALA A 619 21.07 -33.89 -10.08
N ILE A 620 20.32 -34.97 -10.32
CA ILE A 620 20.05 -35.52 -11.68
C ILE A 620 19.41 -34.45 -12.58
N ASN A 621 18.51 -33.62 -12.03
CA ASN A 621 17.88 -32.52 -12.75
C ASN A 621 18.71 -31.23 -12.76
N ASN A 622 20.03 -31.31 -12.57
CA ASN A 622 20.95 -30.16 -12.55
C ASN A 622 20.57 -29.06 -11.54
N TYR A 623 19.97 -29.47 -10.42
CA TYR A 623 19.42 -28.65 -9.34
C TYR A 623 18.32 -27.68 -9.81
N LYS A 624 17.68 -28.00 -10.94
CA LYS A 624 16.46 -27.34 -11.39
C LYS A 624 15.27 -27.94 -10.64
N SER A 625 14.17 -27.21 -10.68
CA SER A 625 12.91 -27.63 -10.07
C SER A 625 12.45 -29.02 -10.54
N ILE A 626 12.07 -29.88 -9.61
CA ILE A 626 11.52 -31.23 -9.88
C ILE A 626 10.00 -31.22 -9.73
N LEU A 627 9.29 -32.05 -10.48
CA LEU A 627 7.83 -32.16 -10.38
C LEU A 627 7.45 -33.03 -9.18
N SER A 628 6.39 -32.64 -8.47
CA SER A 628 5.87 -33.40 -7.33
C SER A 628 5.40 -34.80 -7.72
N ASP A 629 4.92 -34.98 -8.96
CA ASP A 629 4.47 -36.27 -9.46
C ASP A 629 5.64 -37.25 -9.63
N ASP A 630 6.81 -36.75 -10.04
CA ASP A 630 8.02 -37.56 -10.20
C ASP A 630 8.57 -37.99 -8.84
N VAL A 631 8.60 -37.06 -7.86
CA VAL A 631 8.99 -37.36 -6.47
C VAL A 631 8.05 -38.42 -5.88
N PHE A 632 6.74 -38.26 -6.10
CA PHE A 632 5.74 -39.20 -5.60
C PHE A 632 5.88 -40.58 -6.23
N LEU A 633 6.19 -40.66 -7.52
CA LEU A 633 6.40 -41.94 -8.21
C LEU A 633 7.59 -42.69 -7.61
N GLN A 634 8.70 -42.02 -7.34
CA GLN A 634 9.87 -42.62 -6.67
C GLN A 634 9.54 -43.04 -5.23
N ALA A 635 8.93 -42.16 -4.45
CA ALA A 635 8.52 -42.46 -3.08
C ALA A 635 7.56 -43.66 -3.01
N LYS A 636 6.69 -43.82 -4.00
CA LYS A 636 5.78 -44.97 -4.12
C LYS A 636 6.52 -46.26 -4.50
N ASN A 637 7.48 -46.20 -5.42
CA ASN A 637 8.26 -47.35 -5.85
C ASN A 637 9.15 -47.89 -4.70
N GLU A 638 9.68 -47.01 -3.86
CA GLU A 638 10.45 -47.34 -2.66
C GLU A 638 9.56 -47.61 -1.43
N PHE A 639 8.24 -47.72 -1.62
CA PHE A 639 7.25 -48.00 -0.55
C PHE A 639 7.27 -47.00 0.62
N LEU A 640 7.72 -45.76 0.41
CA LEU A 640 7.77 -44.70 1.43
C LEU A 640 6.42 -44.02 1.62
N ALA A 641 5.70 -43.76 0.53
CA ALA A 641 4.40 -43.09 0.56
C ALA A 641 3.43 -43.73 -0.44
N ASN A 642 2.21 -44.03 0.02
CA ASN A 642 1.17 -44.66 -0.79
C ASN A 642 0.22 -43.64 -1.47
N SER A 643 0.30 -42.37 -1.07
CA SER A 643 -0.53 -41.28 -1.56
C SER A 643 0.23 -39.95 -1.50
N VAL A 644 -0.13 -39.00 -2.36
CA VAL A 644 0.49 -37.67 -2.40
C VAL A 644 0.38 -36.93 -1.06
N PRO A 645 -0.75 -36.96 -0.33
CA PRO A 645 -0.84 -36.34 0.99
C PRO A 645 0.13 -36.96 2.01
N ALA A 646 0.28 -38.29 2.04
CA ALA A 646 1.22 -38.95 2.94
C ALA A 646 2.68 -38.53 2.65
N MET A 647 3.04 -38.41 1.37
CA MET A 647 4.36 -37.87 0.98
C MET A 647 4.52 -36.41 1.43
N GLN A 648 3.50 -35.57 1.24
CA GLN A 648 3.55 -34.16 1.64
C GLN A 648 3.67 -33.98 3.15
N GLU A 649 3.03 -34.83 3.95
CA GLU A 649 3.16 -34.84 5.41
C GLU A 649 4.60 -35.13 5.84
N MET A 650 5.25 -36.11 5.20
CA MET A 650 6.68 -36.40 5.43
C MET A 650 7.60 -35.24 5.04
N MET A 651 7.21 -34.43 4.04
CA MET A 651 8.00 -33.30 3.54
C MET A 651 7.80 -32.00 4.34
N THR A 652 6.90 -31.98 5.33
CA THR A 652 6.58 -30.78 6.12
C THR A 652 7.83 -30.15 6.72
N GLU A 653 8.69 -30.95 7.34
CA GLU A 653 9.98 -30.50 7.90
C GLU A 653 10.90 -29.87 6.85
N PHE A 654 10.90 -30.37 5.61
CA PHE A 654 11.77 -29.84 4.55
C PHE A 654 11.29 -28.47 4.07
N LEU A 655 9.98 -28.24 4.09
CA LEU A 655 9.34 -26.97 3.74
C LEU A 655 9.49 -25.96 4.89
N ASP A 656 9.26 -26.40 6.13
CA ASP A 656 9.32 -25.56 7.34
C ASP A 656 10.74 -25.07 7.61
N HIS A 657 11.74 -25.94 7.43
CA HIS A 657 13.17 -25.57 7.50
C HIS A 657 13.72 -24.96 6.21
N LYS A 658 12.85 -24.67 5.22
CA LYS A 658 13.19 -24.07 3.93
C LYS A 658 14.31 -24.80 3.18
N PHE A 659 14.43 -26.13 3.29
CA PHE A 659 15.35 -26.92 2.45
C PHE A 659 14.89 -26.95 0.99
N ILE A 660 13.58 -27.00 0.81
CA ILE A 660 12.90 -26.93 -0.48
C ILE A 660 11.78 -25.91 -0.42
N GLU A 661 11.36 -25.44 -1.58
CA GLU A 661 10.22 -24.53 -1.74
C GLU A 661 9.22 -25.13 -2.72
N LYS A 662 7.95 -25.15 -2.35
CA LYS A 662 6.84 -25.65 -3.18
C LYS A 662 6.21 -24.52 -3.97
N TYR A 663 6.03 -24.72 -5.27
CA TYR A 663 5.32 -23.77 -6.13
C TYR A 663 4.53 -24.52 -7.22
N HIS A 664 3.64 -23.82 -7.93
CA HIS A 664 2.89 -24.39 -9.04
C HIS A 664 3.37 -23.81 -10.36
N ASP A 665 3.60 -24.66 -11.36
CA ASP A 665 3.93 -24.22 -12.70
C ASP A 665 2.69 -23.65 -13.44
N ASN A 666 2.92 -23.06 -14.62
CA ASN A 666 1.86 -22.45 -15.42
C ASN A 666 0.76 -23.44 -15.87
N SER A 667 0.99 -24.75 -15.76
CA SER A 667 0.03 -25.82 -16.04
C SER A 667 -0.72 -26.28 -14.79
N GLY A 668 -0.45 -25.68 -13.62
CA GLY A 668 -1.03 -26.04 -12.33
C GLY A 668 -0.33 -27.23 -11.65
N ARG A 669 0.74 -27.78 -12.23
CA ARG A 669 1.48 -28.90 -11.63
C ARG A 669 2.36 -28.39 -10.51
N THR A 670 2.41 -29.13 -9.42
CA THR A 670 3.27 -28.81 -8.28
C THR A 670 4.72 -29.11 -8.61
N LYS A 671 5.61 -28.17 -8.33
CA LYS A 671 7.06 -28.32 -8.41
C LYS A 671 7.72 -27.98 -7.08
N TYR A 672 8.88 -28.58 -6.84
CA TYR A 672 9.76 -28.24 -5.73
C TYR A 672 11.05 -27.65 -6.29
N THR A 673 11.55 -26.59 -5.65
CA THR A 673 12.87 -25.98 -5.92
C THR A 673 13.76 -26.13 -4.70
N LEU A 674 15.04 -26.43 -4.90
CA LEU A 674 16.02 -26.51 -3.82
C LEU A 674 16.40 -25.09 -3.34
N ARG A 675 16.43 -24.90 -2.02
CA ARG A 675 16.85 -23.64 -1.38
C ARG A 675 18.24 -23.74 -0.73
N ILE A 676 18.74 -24.96 -0.53
CA ILE A 676 20.09 -25.23 -0.06
C ILE A 676 21.09 -24.91 -1.18
N LYS A 677 22.18 -24.20 -0.86
CA LYS A 677 23.30 -23.99 -1.82
C LYS A 677 23.90 -25.33 -2.24
N LYS A 678 24.14 -25.51 -3.54
CA LYS A 678 24.67 -26.77 -4.12
C LYS A 678 25.91 -27.30 -3.39
N THR A 679 26.84 -26.40 -3.04
CA THR A 679 28.07 -26.75 -2.31
C THR A 679 27.76 -27.34 -0.94
N VAL A 680 26.90 -26.68 -0.16
CA VAL A 680 26.50 -27.14 1.18
C VAL A 680 25.74 -28.47 1.10
N LEU A 681 24.86 -28.63 0.10
CA LEU A 681 24.15 -29.88 -0.08
C LEU A 681 25.11 -31.03 -0.42
N ASN A 682 26.08 -30.81 -1.30
CA ASN A 682 27.09 -31.82 -1.64
C ASN A 682 27.92 -32.21 -0.42
N ASP A 683 28.41 -31.22 0.35
CA ASP A 683 29.18 -31.47 1.58
C ASP A 683 28.37 -32.29 2.61
N PHE A 684 27.08 -31.97 2.77
CA PHE A 684 26.16 -32.74 3.62
C PHE A 684 25.97 -34.17 3.11
N MET A 685 25.69 -34.34 1.81
CA MET A 685 25.44 -35.65 1.20
C MET A 685 26.66 -36.55 1.29
N GLU A 686 27.86 -36.00 1.05
CA GLU A 686 29.14 -36.70 1.26
C GLU A 686 29.33 -37.10 2.73
N SER A 687 29.00 -36.21 3.68
CA SER A 687 29.15 -36.49 5.11
C SER A 687 28.23 -37.61 5.63
N GLU A 688 27.06 -37.79 5.01
CA GLU A 688 26.09 -38.85 5.34
C GLU A 688 26.23 -40.09 4.45
N GLY A 689 27.21 -40.12 3.54
CA GLY A 689 27.44 -41.25 2.63
C GLY A 689 26.32 -41.45 1.60
N ILE A 690 25.58 -40.40 1.24
CA ILE A 690 24.51 -40.45 0.24
C ILE A 690 25.14 -40.26 -1.14
N VAL A 691 25.25 -41.34 -1.91
CA VAL A 691 25.87 -41.35 -3.23
C VAL A 691 24.93 -40.75 -4.28
N PHE A 692 25.42 -39.84 -5.12
CA PHE A 692 24.74 -39.48 -6.37
C PHE A 692 24.99 -40.61 -7.38
N ASP A 693 23.93 -41.21 -7.92
CA ASP A 693 24.11 -42.03 -9.12
C ASP A 693 24.63 -41.11 -10.23
N ASP A 694 25.92 -41.25 -10.56
CA ASP A 694 26.59 -40.52 -11.62
C ASP A 694 25.89 -40.79 -12.96
N CYS A 695 25.03 -39.87 -13.38
CA CYS A 695 24.69 -39.69 -14.78
C CYS A 695 25.61 -38.60 -15.35
N ASN A 696 26.89 -38.94 -15.49
CA ASN A 696 27.82 -38.29 -16.42
C ASN A 696 27.86 -39.13 -17.71
N GLU A 697 27.89 -38.45 -18.85
CA GLU A 697 27.99 -38.92 -20.25
C GLU A 697 26.67 -39.07 -21.05
N GLU A 698 26.07 -37.93 -21.43
CA GLU A 698 25.69 -37.60 -22.84
C GLU A 698 25.41 -36.10 -23.04
#